data_AF-A0A844CBH3-F1
#
_entry.id   AF-A0A844CBH3-F1
#
_cell.length_a   1.000
_cell.length_b   1.000
_cell.length_c   1.000
_cell.angle_alpha   90.00
_cell.angle_beta   90.00
_cell.angle_gamma   90.00
#
_symmetry.space_group_name_H-M   'P 1'
#
loop_
_entity.id
_entity.type
_entity.pdbx_description
1 polymer ?
#
loop_
_entity_poly.entity_id
_entity_poly.type
_entity_poly.pdbx_seq_one_letter_code
_entity_poly.pdbx_strand_id
1 'polypeptide(L)'
;MMSRQVRVGIDVGGTHTKAVAIDNDTYEIIGIGSVKTTHDHEDGVSAGVVEAFKKCLTDNNIEPDEVSFIAHSTTQATNALLEGDVAVTGVIGMGNSFLAKRQSKIDDIVLDETGKRKISTHNTYIPLKKYNQSEARKAMEALQGQGAEVIVASKAFGVDDGTEEREIAELGKELGVEVSQASDISKMYGLSKRTRTAVINASILPKMFETADSTESSVRQAGIKVPLMIMRGDGGVMDIDEMRKRPVLTMLSGPAASTVGALMYLRASNAIFFEVGGTSTDIGVIKNGRPMIDYSIVGGHKTLISSLDVHVSGVAGGSMVRANNREVVAVGPRSAHIAHLDYAAFADPADIVNPKVVRIQPMQDDPSDYIAIESSNGKRFAITVTCAANALKIVKETDYSYGNYEAAHKAIKALADELGKTVEQVATEIMDRASDVVIKVINHLAEKHKVERDQISLVGGGGGASSLLPYTAKRMGLNYDIAENAEVISSIGVALAMVRDVVERVIPSPTPADLDDIRNEAIQSATKSGASPDTIEVQMEIDAQTNKVRAIATGSTEVRTTDLSAKVDEAEAREIAAQSMQLPANTLTLAAKNNFFFVFTAMKGEKSEVRVVDNKGFIKVQRGDGEAEVTTVGGVRSVVDKFWEDLAVYKSDIKLAPDIYLCIGAKVVDYTGMLDLAQLNMVMDTELMQHGGREEVILMGARNNI
;
A
#
# COMPACT_ATOMS: atom_id res chain seq x y z
N MET A 1 13.32 34.12 12.83
CA MET A 1 13.57 33.06 11.83
C MET A 1 12.45 32.06 12.01
N MET A 2 11.75 31.67 10.95
CA MET A 2 10.86 30.51 11.07
C MET A 2 11.75 29.32 11.45
N SER A 3 11.39 28.61 12.51
CA SER A 3 12.07 27.36 12.85
C SER A 3 11.82 26.38 11.71
N ARG A 4 12.89 25.71 11.27
CA ARG A 4 12.82 24.60 10.31
C ARG A 4 11.74 23.62 10.79
N GLN A 5 10.91 23.16 9.85
CA GLN A 5 9.87 22.18 10.12
C GLN A 5 10.32 20.83 9.57
N VAL A 6 10.20 19.78 10.38
CA VAL A 6 10.69 18.44 10.09
C VAL A 6 9.57 17.43 10.17
N ARG A 7 9.48 16.58 9.15
CA ARG A 7 8.59 15.43 9.11
C ARG A 7 9.39 14.19 9.46
N VAL A 8 8.90 13.37 10.38
CA VAL A 8 9.57 12.13 10.77
C VAL A 8 8.68 10.93 10.49
N GLY A 9 9.19 9.97 9.73
CA GLY A 9 8.53 8.71 9.45
C GLY A 9 9.29 7.55 10.07
N ILE A 10 8.59 6.68 10.78
CA ILE A 10 9.18 5.52 11.45
C ILE A 10 8.53 4.25 10.90
N ASP A 11 9.35 3.30 10.47
CA ASP A 11 8.90 1.99 10.01
C ASP A 11 9.51 0.89 10.87
N VAL A 12 8.63 0.04 11.42
CA VAL A 12 9.02 -1.16 12.17
C VAL A 12 9.01 -2.35 11.23
N GLY A 13 10.20 -2.68 10.71
CA GLY A 13 10.43 -3.89 9.94
C GLY A 13 10.68 -5.11 10.82
N GLY A 14 10.72 -6.30 10.19
CA GLY A 14 11.01 -7.56 10.89
C GLY A 14 12.44 -7.68 11.44
N THR A 15 13.41 -6.94 10.89
CA THR A 15 14.82 -7.02 11.30
C THR A 15 15.36 -5.72 11.89
N HIS A 16 14.99 -4.58 11.28
CA HIS A 16 15.40 -3.25 11.74
C HIS A 16 14.19 -2.33 11.84
N THR A 17 14.22 -1.47 12.84
CA THR A 17 13.33 -0.31 12.95
C THR A 17 14.09 0.91 12.44
N LYS A 18 13.48 1.64 11.51
CA LYS A 18 14.11 2.75 10.78
C LYS A 18 13.28 4.01 10.93
N ALA A 19 13.95 5.12 11.23
CA ALA A 19 13.38 6.45 11.28
C ALA A 19 14.06 7.35 10.26
N VAL A 20 13.28 8.11 9.51
CA VAL A 20 13.78 9.09 8.53
C VAL A 20 13.19 10.46 8.87
N ALA A 21 14.05 11.46 8.94
CA ALA A 21 13.67 12.86 9.05
C ALA A 21 13.79 13.52 7.68
N ILE A 22 12.74 14.24 7.28
CA ILE A 22 12.62 14.94 6.01
C ILE A 22 12.36 16.42 6.29
N ASP A 23 13.08 17.29 5.61
CA ASP A 23 12.79 18.73 5.64
C ASP A 23 11.42 18.99 5.00
N ASN A 24 10.53 19.69 5.70
CA ASN A 24 9.16 19.85 5.25
C ASN A 24 9.03 20.71 3.97
N ASP A 25 10.02 21.57 3.69
CA ASP A 25 9.97 22.48 2.54
C ASP A 25 10.69 21.88 1.33
N THR A 26 11.88 21.31 1.51
CA THR A 26 12.68 20.77 0.39
C THR A 26 12.37 19.31 0.07
N TYR A 27 11.74 18.57 0.99
CA TYR A 27 11.58 17.12 0.96
C TYR A 27 12.89 16.33 0.92
N GLU A 28 14.02 16.96 1.23
CA GLU A 28 15.31 16.28 1.35
C GLU A 28 15.38 15.47 2.66
N ILE A 29 16.05 14.32 2.58
CA ILE A 29 16.36 13.52 3.77
C ILE A 29 17.48 14.22 4.54
N ILE A 30 17.21 14.51 5.80
CA ILE A 30 18.08 15.28 6.69
C ILE A 30 18.52 14.49 7.91
N GLY A 31 18.00 13.27 8.08
CA GLY A 31 18.40 12.37 9.14
C GLY A 31 17.89 10.96 8.93
N ILE A 32 18.71 9.99 9.30
CA ILE A 32 18.37 8.57 9.31
C ILE A 32 18.80 7.99 10.66
N GLY A 33 17.88 7.31 11.33
CA GLY A 33 18.15 6.49 12.50
C GLY A 33 17.75 5.05 12.21
N SER A 34 18.62 4.08 12.51
CA SER A 34 18.32 2.66 12.31
C SER A 34 18.84 1.86 13.49
N VAL A 35 18.00 0.97 14.01
CA VAL A 35 18.32 0.05 15.11
C VAL A 35 17.75 -1.33 14.80
N LYS A 36 18.21 -2.35 15.52
CA LYS A 36 17.65 -3.70 15.40
C LYS A 36 16.25 -3.74 16.02
N THR A 37 15.30 -4.41 15.38
CA THR A 37 13.93 -4.52 15.91
C THR A 37 13.92 -5.31 17.22
N THR A 38 13.18 -4.82 18.22
CA THR A 38 13.17 -5.33 19.59
C THR A 38 11.97 -6.26 19.87
N HIS A 39 11.79 -7.31 19.07
CA HIS A 39 10.63 -8.22 19.22
C HIS A 39 10.49 -8.83 20.62
N ASP A 40 11.61 -9.14 21.27
CA ASP A 40 11.66 -9.84 22.56
C ASP A 40 11.90 -8.91 23.77
N HIS A 41 11.81 -7.59 23.59
CA HIS A 41 12.00 -6.63 24.69
C HIS A 41 10.76 -6.59 25.59
N GLU A 42 10.92 -6.23 26.88
CA GLU A 42 9.79 -6.14 27.83
C GLU A 42 8.72 -5.14 27.36
N ASP A 43 9.15 -4.04 26.74
CA ASP A 43 8.28 -3.03 26.09
C ASP A 43 7.93 -3.38 24.61
N GLY A 44 8.28 -4.57 24.13
CA GLY A 44 8.08 -5.01 22.75
C GLY A 44 8.80 -4.14 21.70
N VAL A 45 8.18 -4.02 20.51
CA VAL A 45 8.75 -3.26 19.38
C VAL A 45 8.86 -1.75 19.64
N SER A 46 8.14 -1.24 20.64
CA SER A 46 8.10 0.19 20.95
C SER A 46 9.48 0.73 21.33
N ALA A 47 10.29 -0.04 22.06
CA ALA A 47 11.66 0.35 22.44
C ALA A 47 12.53 0.66 21.21
N GLY A 48 12.50 -0.20 20.18
CA GLY A 48 13.21 0.02 18.93
C GLY A 48 12.72 1.25 18.16
N VAL A 49 11.41 1.57 18.22
CA VAL A 49 10.88 2.83 17.65
C VAL A 49 11.51 4.02 18.34
N VAL A 50 11.53 4.04 19.68
CA VAL A 50 12.09 5.16 20.46
C VAL A 50 13.56 5.35 20.14
N GLU A 51 14.33 4.26 20.12
CA GLU A 51 15.77 4.32 19.90
C GLU A 51 16.08 4.80 18.47
N ALA A 52 15.41 4.25 17.45
CA ALA A 52 15.56 4.72 16.07
C ALA A 52 15.22 6.21 15.93
N PHE A 53 14.13 6.64 16.55
CA PHE A 53 13.69 8.03 16.55
C PHE A 53 14.69 8.97 17.24
N LYS A 54 15.08 8.66 18.49
CA LYS A 54 16.06 9.45 19.24
C LYS A 54 17.39 9.53 18.52
N LYS A 55 17.84 8.43 17.91
CA LYS A 55 19.05 8.37 17.09
C LYS A 55 18.92 9.28 15.87
N CYS A 56 17.78 9.22 15.18
CA CYS A 56 17.50 10.07 14.02
C CYS A 56 17.56 11.57 14.39
N LEU A 57 16.99 11.97 15.54
CA LEU A 57 17.06 13.37 15.98
C LEU A 57 18.46 13.78 16.45
N THR A 58 19.04 13.01 17.38
CA THR A 58 20.28 13.37 18.08
C THR A 58 21.48 13.35 17.14
N ASP A 59 21.62 12.31 16.31
CA ASP A 59 22.77 12.17 15.41
C ASP A 59 22.77 13.25 14.30
N ASN A 60 21.61 13.89 14.06
CA ASN A 60 21.41 14.87 12.98
C ASN A 60 21.09 16.29 13.47
N ASN A 61 21.27 16.56 14.78
CA ASN A 61 21.02 17.86 15.42
C ASN A 61 19.63 18.43 15.13
N ILE A 62 18.59 17.60 15.25
CA ILE A 62 17.19 18.02 15.10
C ILE A 62 16.59 18.16 16.50
N GLU A 63 16.10 19.35 16.81
CA GLU A 63 15.43 19.64 18.08
C GLU A 63 13.99 19.13 18.06
N PRO A 64 13.44 18.63 19.19
CA PRO A 64 12.07 18.13 19.26
C PRO A 64 11.00 19.15 18.81
N ASP A 65 11.24 20.44 19.03
CA ASP A 65 10.32 21.53 18.64
C ASP A 65 10.34 21.82 17.13
N GLU A 66 11.29 21.27 16.37
CA GLU A 66 11.31 21.34 14.89
C GLU A 66 10.38 20.29 14.25
N VAL A 67 9.95 19.26 14.98
CA VAL A 67 9.12 18.19 14.43
C VAL A 67 7.67 18.65 14.28
N SER A 68 7.22 18.82 13.03
CA SER A 68 5.88 19.27 12.67
C SER A 68 4.92 18.12 12.36
N PHE A 69 5.48 16.98 11.95
CA PHE A 69 4.73 15.77 11.64
C PHE A 69 5.52 14.53 12.09
N ILE A 70 4.84 13.60 12.73
CA ILE A 70 5.41 12.28 13.06
C ILE A 70 4.40 11.19 12.74
N ALA A 71 4.85 10.19 11.99
CA ALA A 71 4.04 9.04 11.65
C ALA A 71 4.81 7.74 11.83
N HIS A 72 4.06 6.65 12.04
CA HIS A 72 4.61 5.32 12.26
C HIS A 72 3.82 4.24 11.50
N SER A 73 4.51 3.35 10.79
CA SER A 73 3.98 2.10 10.23
C SER A 73 4.33 0.90 11.09
N THR A 74 3.42 -0.07 11.15
CA THR A 74 3.55 -1.25 12.01
C THR A 74 3.01 -2.49 11.35
N THR A 75 3.70 -3.62 11.54
CA THR A 75 3.25 -4.94 11.10
C THR A 75 2.42 -5.67 12.16
N GLN A 76 2.19 -5.08 13.34
CA GLN A 76 1.58 -5.76 14.48
C GLN A 76 0.17 -6.33 14.17
N ALA A 77 -0.68 -5.58 13.45
CA ALA A 77 -2.00 -6.05 13.05
C ALA A 77 -1.92 -7.29 12.13
N THR A 78 -1.04 -7.24 11.13
CA THR A 78 -0.81 -8.35 10.21
C THR A 78 -0.23 -9.56 10.94
N ASN A 79 0.74 -9.35 11.83
CA ASN A 79 1.38 -10.43 12.59
C ASN A 79 0.41 -11.09 13.58
N ALA A 80 -0.41 -10.32 14.30
CA ALA A 80 -1.43 -10.86 15.20
C ALA A 80 -2.37 -11.83 14.46
N LEU A 81 -2.86 -11.43 13.27
CA LEU A 81 -3.71 -12.27 12.43
C LEU A 81 -2.95 -13.48 11.84
N LEU A 82 -1.68 -13.32 11.47
CA LEU A 82 -0.87 -14.42 10.96
C LEU A 82 -0.52 -15.43 12.05
N GLU A 83 -0.23 -14.99 13.26
CA GLU A 83 0.19 -15.85 14.39
C GLU A 83 -1.02 -16.44 15.12
N GLY A 84 -2.20 -15.82 14.97
CA GLY A 84 -3.39 -16.16 15.74
C GLY A 84 -3.36 -15.62 17.16
N ASP A 85 -2.50 -14.63 17.45
CA ASP A 85 -2.46 -13.85 18.70
C ASP A 85 -3.60 -12.81 18.67
N VAL A 86 -4.83 -13.30 18.80
CA VAL A 86 -6.05 -12.52 18.63
C VAL A 86 -7.05 -12.82 19.74
N ALA A 87 -7.79 -11.79 20.14
CA ALA A 87 -8.77 -11.86 21.20
C ALA A 87 -10.01 -12.68 20.81
N VAL A 88 -10.56 -13.42 21.77
CA VAL A 88 -11.83 -14.11 21.59
C VAL A 88 -12.96 -13.08 21.46
N THR A 89 -13.75 -13.18 20.39
CA THR A 89 -14.73 -12.15 20.03
C THR A 89 -16.17 -12.57 20.32
N GLY A 90 -16.88 -11.76 21.10
CA GLY A 90 -18.32 -11.88 21.29
C GLY A 90 -19.08 -11.07 20.23
N VAL A 91 -20.12 -11.63 19.61
CA VAL A 91 -20.93 -10.97 18.57
C VAL A 91 -22.35 -10.80 19.06
N ILE A 92 -22.80 -9.55 19.16
CA ILE A 92 -24.19 -9.18 19.42
C ILE A 92 -24.84 -8.79 18.10
N GLY A 93 -25.51 -9.77 17.49
CA GLY A 93 -26.33 -9.56 16.30
C GLY A 93 -27.69 -8.95 16.64
N MET A 94 -28.17 -8.02 15.82
CA MET A 94 -29.45 -7.34 16.03
C MET A 94 -30.27 -7.23 14.75
N GLY A 95 -31.59 -7.38 14.86
CA GLY A 95 -32.50 -7.24 13.72
C GLY A 95 -33.89 -7.81 13.97
N ASN A 96 -34.76 -7.73 12.96
CA ASN A 96 -36.15 -8.20 13.06
C ASN A 96 -36.44 -9.50 12.31
N SER A 97 -35.49 -10.06 11.56
CA SER A 97 -35.71 -11.22 10.70
C SER A 97 -34.88 -12.43 11.13
N PHE A 98 -35.36 -13.63 10.80
CA PHE A 98 -34.58 -14.87 10.96
C PHE A 98 -33.30 -14.85 10.12
N LEU A 99 -33.35 -14.22 8.94
CA LEU A 99 -32.18 -14.05 8.08
C LEU A 99 -31.11 -13.19 8.74
N ALA A 100 -31.49 -12.08 9.40
CA ALA A 100 -30.56 -11.24 10.14
C ALA A 100 -29.85 -12.04 11.23
N LYS A 101 -30.59 -12.84 12.02
CA LYS A 101 -30.02 -13.74 13.02
C LYS A 101 -29.02 -14.73 12.44
N ARG A 102 -29.30 -15.31 11.27
CA ARG A 102 -28.38 -16.24 10.61
C ARG A 102 -27.15 -15.54 10.04
N GLN A 103 -27.32 -14.36 9.45
CA GLN A 103 -26.24 -13.61 8.80
C GLN A 103 -25.29 -12.93 9.79
N SER A 104 -25.79 -12.50 10.96
CA SER A 104 -24.97 -11.92 12.03
C SER A 104 -24.26 -12.99 12.87
N LYS A 105 -24.67 -14.27 12.76
CA LYS A 105 -23.95 -15.36 13.40
C LYS A 105 -22.69 -15.66 12.59
N ILE A 106 -21.54 -15.40 13.19
CA ILE A 106 -20.23 -15.66 12.60
C ILE A 106 -19.65 -16.88 13.30
N ASP A 107 -19.28 -17.90 12.53
CA ASP A 107 -18.51 -19.03 13.05
C ASP A 107 -17.03 -18.62 13.16
N ASP A 108 -16.22 -19.44 13.84
CA ASP A 108 -14.79 -19.18 13.98
C ASP A 108 -14.13 -18.88 12.63
N ILE A 109 -13.34 -17.80 12.60
CA ILE A 109 -12.65 -17.36 11.39
C ILE A 109 -11.31 -18.05 11.34
N VAL A 110 -11.17 -19.01 10.43
CA VAL A 110 -9.90 -19.71 10.22
C VAL A 110 -8.91 -18.77 9.54
N LEU A 111 -7.71 -18.64 10.11
CA LEU A 111 -6.67 -17.72 9.64
C LEU A 111 -5.63 -18.42 8.77
N ASP A 112 -5.59 -19.76 8.80
CA ASP A 112 -4.62 -20.54 8.04
C ASP A 112 -5.17 -21.87 7.51
N GLU A 113 -4.48 -22.44 6.52
CA GLU A 113 -4.92 -23.68 5.85
C GLU A 113 -5.04 -24.88 6.81
N THR A 114 -4.34 -24.86 7.94
CA THR A 114 -4.37 -25.94 8.93
C THR A 114 -5.61 -25.88 9.84
N GLY A 115 -6.29 -24.74 9.91
CA GLY A 115 -7.41 -24.52 10.84
C GLY A 115 -6.99 -24.34 12.30
N LYS A 116 -5.69 -24.37 12.62
CA LYS A 116 -5.19 -24.25 13.99
C LYS A 116 -5.24 -22.81 14.48
N ARG A 117 -4.94 -21.85 13.61
CA ARG A 117 -5.01 -20.42 13.94
C ARG A 117 -6.39 -19.92 13.54
N LYS A 118 -7.11 -19.33 14.50
CA LYS A 118 -8.48 -18.85 14.29
C LYS A 118 -8.85 -17.73 15.23
N ILE A 119 -9.76 -16.87 14.79
CA ILE A 119 -10.51 -15.97 15.68
C ILE A 119 -11.68 -16.78 16.22
N SER A 120 -11.69 -17.04 17.53
CA SER A 120 -12.78 -17.76 18.19
C SER A 120 -13.94 -16.82 18.44
N THR A 121 -15.17 -17.29 18.19
CA THR A 121 -16.36 -16.44 18.24
C THR A 121 -17.49 -17.01 19.10
N HIS A 122 -18.08 -16.15 19.93
CA HIS A 122 -19.30 -16.44 20.68
C HIS A 122 -20.42 -15.51 20.19
N ASN A 123 -21.61 -16.03 19.95
CA ASN A 123 -22.67 -15.27 19.28
C ASN A 123 -23.92 -15.22 20.13
N THR A 124 -24.51 -14.04 20.24
CA THR A 124 -25.85 -13.82 20.76
C THR A 124 -26.67 -12.98 19.78
N TYR A 125 -27.99 -12.98 19.94
CA TYR A 125 -28.87 -12.23 19.06
C TYR A 125 -30.00 -11.58 19.83
N ILE A 126 -30.15 -10.26 19.65
CA ILE A 126 -31.21 -9.47 20.27
C ILE A 126 -32.20 -9.03 19.18
N PRO A 127 -33.44 -9.54 19.17
CA PRO A 127 -34.48 -9.00 18.31
C PRO A 127 -34.71 -7.52 18.64
N LEU A 128 -34.76 -6.62 17.66
CA LEU A 128 -34.87 -5.17 17.93
C LEU A 128 -36.11 -4.82 18.77
N LYS A 129 -37.23 -5.53 18.58
CA LYS A 129 -38.44 -5.37 19.42
C LYS A 129 -38.24 -5.65 20.91
N LYS A 130 -37.16 -6.33 21.28
CA LYS A 130 -36.79 -6.66 22.67
C LYS A 130 -35.57 -5.86 23.15
N TYR A 131 -34.95 -5.09 22.27
CA TYR A 131 -33.74 -4.38 22.60
C TYR A 131 -34.01 -3.31 23.66
N ASN A 132 -33.18 -3.29 24.70
CA ASN A 132 -33.09 -2.26 25.72
C ASN A 132 -31.75 -2.45 26.47
N GLN A 133 -31.37 -1.45 27.27
CA GLN A 133 -30.11 -1.44 28.03
C GLN A 133 -29.92 -2.67 28.94
N SER A 134 -30.99 -3.19 29.56
CA SER A 134 -30.89 -4.39 30.41
C SER A 134 -30.57 -5.64 29.61
N GLU A 135 -31.23 -5.82 28.46
CA GLU A 135 -30.96 -6.97 27.58
C GLU A 135 -29.59 -6.88 26.92
N ALA A 136 -29.15 -5.68 26.54
CA ALA A 136 -27.80 -5.43 26.02
C ALA A 136 -26.72 -5.81 27.06
N ARG A 137 -26.90 -5.38 28.32
CA ARG A 137 -26.00 -5.73 29.44
C ARG A 137 -25.93 -7.23 29.69
N LYS A 138 -27.08 -7.91 29.79
CA LYS A 138 -27.12 -9.38 29.95
C LYS A 138 -26.43 -10.11 28.80
N ALA A 139 -26.62 -9.63 27.57
CA ALA A 139 -25.98 -10.22 26.40
C ALA A 139 -24.46 -10.07 26.45
N MET A 140 -23.96 -8.90 26.84
CA MET A 140 -22.53 -8.63 26.99
C MET A 140 -21.90 -9.47 28.11
N GLU A 141 -22.50 -9.46 29.30
CA GLU A 141 -22.04 -10.26 30.45
C GLU A 141 -22.04 -11.77 30.14
N ALA A 142 -23.05 -12.25 29.41
CA ALA A 142 -23.10 -13.66 29.00
C ALA A 142 -22.02 -14.03 27.98
N LEU A 143 -21.61 -13.11 27.11
CA LEU A 143 -20.49 -13.32 26.18
C LEU A 143 -19.15 -13.26 26.92
N GLN A 144 -18.95 -12.32 27.84
CA GLN A 144 -17.77 -12.28 28.70
C GLN A 144 -17.64 -13.55 29.55
N GLY A 145 -18.75 -14.07 30.08
CA GLY A 145 -18.78 -15.34 30.80
C GLY A 145 -18.43 -16.56 29.95
N GLN A 146 -18.48 -16.43 28.61
CA GLN A 146 -17.99 -17.45 27.66
C GLN A 146 -16.52 -17.24 27.27
N GLY A 147 -15.86 -16.20 27.81
CA GLY A 147 -14.48 -15.86 27.52
C GLY A 147 -14.30 -14.83 26.41
N ALA A 148 -15.35 -14.13 25.96
CA ALA A 148 -15.18 -13.02 25.03
C ALA A 148 -14.43 -11.85 25.70
N GLU A 149 -13.32 -11.43 25.10
CA GLU A 149 -12.47 -10.34 25.54
C GLU A 149 -12.88 -9.01 24.88
N VAL A 150 -13.43 -9.09 23.68
CA VAL A 150 -13.90 -7.95 22.88
C VAL A 150 -15.29 -8.25 22.31
N ILE A 151 -16.05 -7.21 21.98
CA ILE A 151 -17.43 -7.33 21.48
C ILE A 151 -17.58 -6.68 20.10
N VAL A 152 -18.44 -7.28 19.27
CA VAL A 152 -18.94 -6.71 18.03
C VAL A 152 -20.43 -6.46 18.16
N ALA A 153 -20.85 -5.22 17.91
CA ALA A 153 -22.25 -4.87 17.76
C ALA A 153 -22.60 -4.80 16.27
N SER A 154 -23.56 -5.60 15.82
CA SER A 154 -23.93 -5.66 14.39
C SER A 154 -25.44 -5.70 14.19
N LYS A 155 -25.99 -4.58 13.73
CA LYS A 155 -27.41 -4.40 13.40
C LYS A 155 -27.66 -4.61 11.91
N ALA A 156 -28.68 -5.39 11.58
CA ALA A 156 -29.25 -5.42 10.24
C ALA A 156 -29.73 -4.00 9.85
N PHE A 157 -29.28 -3.50 8.71
CA PHE A 157 -29.48 -2.09 8.30
C PHE A 157 -28.82 -1.05 9.23
N GLY A 158 -27.81 -1.46 10.00
CA GLY A 158 -27.02 -0.54 10.86
C GLY A 158 -26.28 0.57 10.11
N VAL A 159 -26.05 0.40 8.80
CA VAL A 159 -25.46 1.46 7.95
C VAL A 159 -26.43 2.59 7.64
N ASP A 160 -27.73 2.31 7.72
CA ASP A 160 -28.79 3.32 7.58
C ASP A 160 -29.07 3.97 8.95
N ASP A 161 -29.06 3.16 10.02
CA ASP A 161 -29.25 3.61 11.40
C ASP A 161 -28.49 2.71 12.41
N GLY A 162 -27.34 3.21 12.88
CA GLY A 162 -26.45 2.52 13.82
C GLY A 162 -26.72 2.82 15.30
N THR A 163 -27.90 3.32 15.67
CA THR A 163 -28.19 3.74 17.06
C THR A 163 -27.90 2.67 18.12
N GLU A 164 -28.40 1.46 17.96
CA GLU A 164 -28.20 0.36 18.92
C GLU A 164 -26.75 -0.16 18.91
N GLU A 165 -26.02 -0.02 17.79
CA GLU A 165 -24.59 -0.32 17.77
C GLU A 165 -23.81 0.67 18.65
N ARG A 166 -24.14 1.97 18.57
CA ARG A 166 -23.55 3.02 19.40
C ARG A 166 -23.88 2.84 20.88
N GLU A 167 -25.14 2.54 21.21
CA GLU A 167 -25.54 2.31 22.60
C GLU A 167 -24.83 1.10 23.24
N ILE A 168 -24.64 0.00 22.49
CA ILE A 168 -23.84 -1.14 22.97
C ILE A 168 -22.37 -0.71 23.17
N ALA A 169 -21.82 0.12 22.28
CA ALA A 169 -20.46 0.62 22.43
C ALA A 169 -20.29 1.52 23.66
N GLU A 170 -21.26 2.39 23.95
CA GLU A 170 -21.29 3.20 25.16
C GLU A 170 -21.37 2.32 26.43
N LEU A 171 -22.22 1.29 26.42
CA LEU A 171 -22.31 0.31 27.50
C LEU A 171 -21.00 -0.47 27.68
N GLY A 172 -20.32 -0.82 26.59
CA GLY A 172 -19.01 -1.45 26.63
C GLY A 172 -17.98 -0.60 27.38
N LYS A 173 -17.96 0.72 27.13
CA LYS A 173 -17.10 1.65 27.88
C LYS A 173 -17.40 1.65 29.37
N GLU A 174 -18.68 1.60 29.77
CA GLU A 174 -19.06 1.50 31.19
C GLU A 174 -18.56 0.20 31.84
N LEU A 175 -18.49 -0.88 31.06
CA LEU A 175 -18.08 -2.21 31.51
C LEU A 175 -16.59 -2.50 31.34
N GLY A 176 -15.82 -1.57 30.74
CA GLY A 176 -14.41 -1.77 30.43
C GLY A 176 -14.17 -2.82 29.35
N VAL A 177 -15.08 -2.94 28.37
CA VAL A 177 -15.02 -3.89 27.26
C VAL A 177 -15.02 -3.13 25.95
N GLU A 178 -14.04 -3.42 25.11
CA GLU A 178 -13.96 -2.80 23.78
C GLU A 178 -15.04 -3.32 22.84
N VAL A 179 -15.68 -2.41 22.10
CA VAL A 179 -16.79 -2.72 21.20
C VAL A 179 -16.52 -2.17 19.80
N SER A 180 -16.44 -3.06 18.81
CA SER A 180 -16.46 -2.69 17.39
C SER A 180 -17.89 -2.58 16.87
N GLN A 181 -18.25 -1.41 16.34
CA GLN A 181 -19.54 -1.17 15.68
C GLN A 181 -19.43 -1.55 14.20
N ALA A 182 -20.20 -2.53 13.75
CA ALA A 182 -20.06 -3.07 12.41
C ALA A 182 -20.30 -2.02 11.30
N SER A 183 -21.24 -1.09 11.52
CA SER A 183 -21.55 0.01 10.60
C SER A 183 -20.52 1.14 10.60
N ASP A 184 -19.64 1.22 11.61
CA ASP A 184 -18.56 2.21 11.68
C ASP A 184 -17.31 1.72 10.94
N ILE A 185 -17.08 0.40 10.93
CA ILE A 185 -15.99 -0.21 10.16
C ILE A 185 -16.23 -0.11 8.64
N SER A 186 -17.48 -0.30 8.19
CA SER A 186 -17.85 -0.17 6.79
C SER A 186 -19.30 0.25 6.62
N LYS A 187 -19.53 1.23 5.73
CA LYS A 187 -20.87 1.70 5.33
C LYS A 187 -21.54 0.83 4.27
N MET A 188 -20.90 -0.26 3.83
CA MET A 188 -21.45 -1.15 2.82
C MET A 188 -22.53 -2.11 3.36
N TYR A 189 -23.49 -2.45 2.50
CA TYR A 189 -24.43 -3.54 2.75
C TYR A 189 -23.74 -4.91 2.76
N GLY A 190 -24.47 -5.94 3.21
CA GLY A 190 -23.96 -7.31 3.34
C GLY A 190 -23.62 -7.66 4.79
N LEU A 191 -24.66 -7.86 5.60
CA LEU A 191 -24.57 -8.05 7.06
C LEU A 191 -23.52 -9.09 7.47
N SER A 192 -23.47 -10.25 6.83
CA SER A 192 -22.49 -11.29 7.18
C SER A 192 -21.05 -10.86 6.91
N LYS A 193 -20.78 -10.24 5.76
CA LYS A 193 -19.43 -9.76 5.40
C LYS A 193 -18.99 -8.62 6.31
N ARG A 194 -19.90 -7.69 6.63
CA ARG A 194 -19.67 -6.57 7.55
C ARG A 194 -19.42 -7.03 8.97
N THR A 195 -20.26 -7.93 9.49
CA THR A 195 -20.07 -8.50 10.83
C THR A 195 -18.74 -9.25 10.93
N ARG A 196 -18.39 -10.06 9.93
CA ARG A 196 -17.09 -10.76 9.90
C ARG A 196 -15.92 -9.78 9.87
N THR A 197 -16.02 -8.69 9.10
CA THR A 197 -15.00 -7.64 9.05
C THR A 197 -14.85 -6.96 10.41
N ALA A 198 -15.96 -6.69 11.11
CA ALA A 198 -15.95 -6.15 12.46
C ALA A 198 -15.38 -7.13 13.50
N VAL A 199 -15.57 -8.45 13.33
CA VAL A 199 -14.92 -9.47 14.17
C VAL A 199 -13.41 -9.45 13.98
N ILE A 200 -12.92 -9.40 12.74
CA ILE A 200 -11.47 -9.30 12.45
C ILE A 200 -10.89 -8.01 13.04
N ASN A 201 -11.61 -6.89 12.95
CA ASN A 201 -11.20 -5.63 13.56
C ASN A 201 -11.14 -5.73 15.09
N ALA A 202 -12.19 -6.26 15.71
CA ALA A 202 -12.30 -6.37 17.16
C ALA A 202 -11.20 -7.27 17.74
N SER A 203 -10.93 -8.40 17.09
CA SER A 203 -10.01 -9.40 17.59
C SER A 203 -8.56 -8.91 17.73
N ILE A 204 -8.18 -7.84 17.04
CA ILE A 204 -6.84 -7.25 17.12
C ILE A 204 -6.78 -5.98 17.99
N LEU A 205 -7.92 -5.48 18.49
CA LEU A 205 -7.95 -4.23 19.29
C LEU A 205 -6.98 -4.26 20.47
N PRO A 206 -6.95 -5.29 21.34
CA PRO A 206 -6.11 -5.25 22.54
C PRO A 206 -4.62 -5.14 22.21
N LYS A 207 -4.15 -5.94 21.25
CA LYS A 207 -2.75 -5.94 20.80
C LYS A 207 -2.33 -4.60 20.19
N MET A 208 -3.25 -4.01 19.42
CA MET A 208 -2.98 -2.74 18.74
C MET A 208 -2.98 -1.56 19.70
N PHE A 209 -3.80 -1.59 20.76
CA PHE A 209 -3.83 -0.54 21.78
C PHE A 209 -2.52 -0.52 22.57
N GLU A 210 -2.05 -1.68 23.03
CA GLU A 210 -0.77 -1.83 23.72
C GLU A 210 0.38 -1.23 22.89
N THR A 211 0.44 -1.59 21.61
CA THR A 211 1.48 -1.09 20.69
C THR A 211 1.40 0.44 20.54
N ALA A 212 0.21 0.97 20.33
CA ALA A 212 0.02 2.38 20.06
C ALA A 212 0.25 3.26 21.29
N ASP A 213 -0.22 2.83 22.46
CA ASP A 213 -0.06 3.56 23.72
C ASP A 213 1.41 3.65 24.13
N SER A 214 2.17 2.55 23.96
CA SER A 214 3.60 2.56 24.24
C SER A 214 4.36 3.50 23.28
N THR A 215 3.99 3.47 22.00
CA THR A 215 4.59 4.33 20.98
C THR A 215 4.29 5.81 21.24
N GLU A 216 3.02 6.15 21.51
CA GLU A 216 2.59 7.52 21.81
C GLU A 216 3.28 8.05 23.08
N SER A 217 3.29 7.26 24.16
CA SER A 217 3.95 7.64 25.42
C SER A 217 5.42 7.96 25.20
N SER A 218 6.09 7.17 24.37
CA SER A 218 7.50 7.35 24.06
C SER A 218 7.77 8.62 23.25
N VAL A 219 6.95 8.90 22.24
CA VAL A 219 7.02 10.13 21.43
C VAL A 219 6.83 11.36 22.33
N ARG A 220 5.89 11.30 23.28
CA ARG A 220 5.65 12.38 24.26
C ARG A 220 6.84 12.57 25.21
N GLN A 221 7.42 11.48 25.71
CA GLN A 221 8.61 11.54 26.58
C GLN A 221 9.84 12.15 25.87
N ALA A 222 9.92 12.02 24.55
CA ALA A 222 10.96 12.65 23.73
C ALA A 222 10.76 14.17 23.52
N GLY A 223 9.69 14.77 24.08
CA GLY A 223 9.41 16.19 23.99
C GLY A 223 8.60 16.61 22.76
N ILE A 224 8.13 15.65 21.95
CA ILE A 224 7.37 15.91 20.73
C ILE A 224 5.93 16.27 21.09
N LYS A 225 5.49 17.44 20.61
CA LYS A 225 4.17 18.02 20.90
C LYS A 225 3.11 17.67 19.87
N VAL A 226 3.52 17.34 18.64
CA VAL A 226 2.58 17.00 17.56
C VAL A 226 1.97 15.61 17.77
N PRO A 227 0.71 15.37 17.38
CA PRO A 227 0.09 14.04 17.47
C PRO A 227 0.86 12.98 16.70
N LEU A 228 0.92 11.76 17.26
CA LEU A 228 1.45 10.61 16.54
C LEU A 228 0.40 10.11 15.54
N MET A 229 0.81 10.05 14.27
CA MET A 229 -0.01 9.51 13.20
C MET A 229 0.36 8.05 12.94
N ILE A 230 -0.62 7.25 12.54
CA ILE A 230 -0.49 5.82 12.25
C ILE A 230 -0.73 5.56 10.77
N MET A 231 0.22 4.87 10.13
CA MET A 231 0.14 4.49 8.73
C MET A 231 -0.99 3.48 8.49
N ARG A 232 -1.77 3.74 7.45
CA ARG A 232 -2.83 2.87 6.94
C ARG A 232 -2.32 2.04 5.75
N GLY A 233 -2.95 0.88 5.56
CA GLY A 233 -2.71 -0.03 4.44
C GLY A 233 -3.15 0.50 3.08
N ASP A 234 -3.81 1.65 2.99
CA ASP A 234 -4.22 2.31 1.75
C ASP A 234 -3.33 3.52 1.37
N GLY A 235 -2.19 3.66 2.04
CA GLY A 235 -1.20 4.70 1.77
C GLY A 235 -1.46 6.03 2.50
N GLY A 236 -2.52 6.13 3.31
CA GLY A 236 -2.75 7.30 4.15
C GLY A 236 -2.22 7.14 5.57
N VAL A 237 -2.43 8.17 6.37
CA VAL A 237 -2.30 8.11 7.84
C VAL A 237 -3.62 8.48 8.52
N MET A 238 -3.76 8.08 9.78
CA MET A 238 -4.84 8.50 10.69
C MET A 238 -4.26 8.76 12.07
N ASP A 239 -4.98 9.49 12.92
CA ASP A 239 -4.58 9.63 14.31
C ASP A 239 -4.81 8.34 15.13
N ILE A 240 -4.31 8.34 16.36
CA ILE A 240 -4.42 7.20 17.27
C ILE A 240 -5.86 6.89 17.69
N ASP A 241 -6.74 7.90 17.78
CA ASP A 241 -8.13 7.71 18.22
C ASP A 241 -8.98 7.03 17.15
N GLU A 242 -8.74 7.36 15.87
CA GLU A 242 -9.33 6.65 14.74
C GLU A 242 -8.73 5.25 14.58
N MET A 243 -7.42 5.09 14.81
CA MET A 243 -6.78 3.77 14.86
C MET A 243 -7.43 2.89 15.92
N ARG A 244 -7.77 3.43 17.11
CA ARG A 244 -8.44 2.68 18.18
C ARG A 244 -9.81 2.14 17.78
N LYS A 245 -10.49 2.76 16.81
CA LYS A 245 -11.77 2.26 16.29
C LYS A 245 -11.58 1.23 15.18
N ARG A 246 -10.61 1.48 14.30
CA ARG A 246 -10.42 0.76 13.04
C ARG A 246 -8.96 0.26 12.88
N PRO A 247 -8.37 -0.48 13.84
CA PRO A 247 -6.97 -0.92 13.75
C PRO A 247 -6.72 -1.80 12.52
N VAL A 248 -7.76 -2.45 12.00
CA VAL A 248 -7.69 -3.27 10.78
C VAL A 248 -7.21 -2.47 9.56
N LEU A 249 -7.39 -1.15 9.54
CA LEU A 249 -6.87 -0.28 8.48
C LEU A 249 -5.34 -0.22 8.46
N THR A 250 -4.64 -0.64 9.52
CA THR A 250 -3.17 -0.67 9.59
C THR A 250 -2.56 -1.95 8.99
N MET A 251 -3.41 -2.91 8.60
CA MET A 251 -2.97 -4.10 7.87
C MET A 251 -2.23 -3.69 6.60
N LEU A 252 -1.07 -4.31 6.34
CA LEU A 252 -0.23 -4.00 5.17
C LEU A 252 0.27 -2.54 5.13
N SER A 253 0.36 -1.86 6.27
CA SER A 253 0.83 -0.47 6.33
C SER A 253 2.28 -0.29 5.87
N GLY A 254 3.17 -1.26 6.12
CA GLY A 254 4.56 -1.24 5.64
C GLY A 254 4.66 -1.21 4.11
N PRO A 255 4.13 -2.21 3.39
CA PRO A 255 4.12 -2.18 1.93
C PRO A 255 3.38 -0.97 1.33
N ALA A 256 2.34 -0.49 2.02
CA ALA A 256 1.66 0.74 1.65
C ALA A 256 2.57 1.97 1.77
N ALA A 257 3.35 2.07 2.85
CA ALA A 257 4.31 3.13 3.05
C ALA A 257 5.36 3.12 1.95
N SER A 258 5.93 1.96 1.64
CA SER A 258 6.93 1.83 0.59
C SER A 258 6.40 2.26 -0.79
N THR A 259 5.15 1.90 -1.11
CA THR A 259 4.48 2.32 -2.36
C THR A 259 4.29 3.84 -2.40
N VAL A 260 3.90 4.46 -1.27
CA VAL A 260 3.78 5.92 -1.15
C VAL A 260 5.13 6.60 -1.25
N GLY A 261 6.16 6.02 -0.63
CA GLY A 261 7.55 6.49 -0.74
C GLY A 261 8.00 6.51 -2.19
N ALA A 262 7.78 5.42 -2.93
CA ALA A 262 8.07 5.36 -4.36
C ALA A 262 7.28 6.39 -5.18
N LEU A 263 6.00 6.56 -4.90
CA LEU A 263 5.15 7.54 -5.59
C LEU A 263 5.64 8.97 -5.38
N MET A 264 5.93 9.35 -4.13
CA MET A 264 6.27 10.72 -3.77
C MET A 264 7.73 11.06 -4.06
N TYR A 265 8.64 10.14 -3.73
CA TYR A 265 10.08 10.35 -3.85
C TYR A 265 10.57 10.16 -5.30
N LEU A 266 10.06 9.16 -6.02
CA LEU A 266 10.46 8.87 -7.40
C LEU A 266 9.50 9.42 -8.46
N ARG A 267 8.43 10.11 -8.03
CA ARG A 267 7.40 10.70 -8.91
C ARG A 267 6.83 9.70 -9.91
N ALA A 268 6.72 8.44 -9.51
CA ALA A 268 6.24 7.35 -10.35
C ALA A 268 4.79 7.60 -10.79
N SER A 269 4.47 7.37 -12.06
CA SER A 269 3.10 7.56 -12.60
C SER A 269 2.42 6.23 -12.91
N ASN A 270 2.88 5.51 -13.94
CA ASN A 270 2.48 4.15 -14.23
C ASN A 270 3.65 3.22 -13.88
N ALA A 271 3.59 2.63 -12.70
CA ALA A 271 4.68 1.83 -12.19
C ALA A 271 4.18 0.61 -11.42
N ILE A 272 5.02 -0.42 -11.40
CA ILE A 272 4.88 -1.53 -10.48
C ILE A 272 5.93 -1.31 -9.41
N PHE A 273 5.46 -1.03 -8.20
CA PHE A 273 6.34 -0.94 -7.05
C PHE A 273 6.77 -2.35 -6.65
N PHE A 274 8.05 -2.50 -6.33
CA PHE A 274 8.71 -3.78 -6.21
C PHE A 274 9.72 -3.70 -5.05
N GLU A 275 9.24 -3.92 -3.83
CA GLU A 275 10.08 -3.90 -2.64
C GLU A 275 10.67 -5.27 -2.38
N VAL A 276 11.99 -5.40 -2.44
CA VAL A 276 12.67 -6.68 -2.21
C VAL A 276 13.35 -6.65 -0.85
N GLY A 277 12.83 -7.48 0.07
CA GLY A 277 13.44 -7.73 1.37
C GLY A 277 14.41 -8.92 1.37
N GLY A 278 14.66 -9.45 2.56
CA GLY A 278 15.40 -10.72 2.74
C GLY A 278 14.54 -11.97 2.60
N THR A 279 13.23 -11.89 2.90
CA THR A 279 12.33 -13.04 2.95
C THR A 279 11.23 -12.99 1.90
N SER A 280 10.65 -11.81 1.68
CA SER A 280 9.55 -11.58 0.73
C SER A 280 9.85 -10.41 -0.20
N THR A 281 9.12 -10.36 -1.32
CA THR A 281 9.01 -9.19 -2.18
C THR A 281 7.57 -8.71 -2.18
N ASP A 282 7.36 -7.44 -1.87
CA ASP A 282 6.05 -6.80 -1.92
C ASP A 282 5.88 -6.09 -3.27
N ILE A 283 4.83 -6.44 -4.00
CA ILE A 283 4.58 -5.96 -5.36
C ILE A 283 3.26 -5.19 -5.39
N GLY A 284 3.35 -3.89 -5.60
CA GLY A 284 2.20 -2.97 -5.72
C GLY A 284 2.08 -2.38 -7.12
N VAL A 285 0.97 -1.70 -7.38
CA VAL A 285 0.71 -1.01 -8.65
C VAL A 285 0.33 0.45 -8.43
N ILE A 286 0.98 1.31 -9.20
CA ILE A 286 0.74 2.74 -9.30
C ILE A 286 0.25 3.01 -10.72
N LYS A 287 -0.89 3.68 -10.85
CA LYS A 287 -1.49 4.08 -12.12
C LYS A 287 -1.85 5.56 -12.06
N ASN A 288 -1.45 6.32 -13.07
CA ASN A 288 -1.72 7.76 -13.17
C ASN A 288 -1.29 8.54 -11.91
N GLY A 289 -0.15 8.17 -11.33
CA GLY A 289 0.37 8.79 -10.12
C GLY A 289 -0.46 8.49 -8.86
N ARG A 290 -1.19 7.37 -8.86
CA ARG A 290 -2.02 6.91 -7.73
C ARG A 290 -1.78 5.44 -7.43
N PRO A 291 -1.62 5.06 -6.16
CA PRO A 291 -1.59 3.66 -5.76
C PRO A 291 -2.98 3.03 -5.95
N MET A 292 -3.03 1.83 -6.53
CA MET A 292 -4.29 1.14 -6.70
C MET A 292 -4.74 0.44 -5.41
N ILE A 293 -6.05 0.44 -5.18
CA ILE A 293 -6.69 -0.07 -3.96
C ILE A 293 -7.57 -1.27 -4.28
N ASP A 294 -7.58 -2.27 -3.41
CA ASP A 294 -8.56 -3.37 -3.39
C ASP A 294 -9.00 -3.68 -1.94
N TYR A 295 -9.94 -4.60 -1.77
CA TYR A 295 -10.32 -5.12 -0.46
C TYR A 295 -9.35 -6.17 0.03
N SER A 296 -8.95 -6.06 1.31
CA SER A 296 -8.05 -7.02 1.93
C SER A 296 -8.71 -8.40 2.12
N ILE A 297 -7.86 -9.43 2.20
CA ILE A 297 -8.26 -10.81 2.45
C ILE A 297 -7.53 -11.29 3.70
N VAL A 298 -8.28 -11.88 4.65
CA VAL A 298 -7.74 -12.42 5.91
C VAL A 298 -8.14 -13.88 6.04
N GLY A 299 -7.19 -14.82 6.12
CA GLY A 299 -7.50 -16.25 6.22
C GLY A 299 -8.37 -16.77 5.06
N GLY A 300 -8.23 -16.20 3.86
CA GLY A 300 -9.12 -16.50 2.71
C GLY A 300 -10.50 -15.82 2.77
N HIS A 301 -10.81 -15.08 3.82
CA HIS A 301 -12.05 -14.32 3.96
C HIS A 301 -11.91 -12.91 3.38
N LYS A 302 -12.64 -12.63 2.29
CA LYS A 302 -12.77 -11.26 1.76
C LYS A 302 -13.40 -10.34 2.80
N THR A 303 -12.74 -9.23 3.09
CA THR A 303 -13.21 -8.19 4.03
C THR A 303 -13.92 -7.05 3.29
N LEU A 304 -14.25 -5.98 4.02
CA LEU A 304 -14.68 -4.67 3.48
C LEU A 304 -13.64 -3.58 3.79
N ILE A 305 -12.40 -3.97 4.04
CA ILE A 305 -11.31 -3.05 4.38
C ILE A 305 -10.53 -2.72 3.11
N SER A 306 -10.50 -1.45 2.75
CA SER A 306 -9.70 -0.96 1.63
C SER A 306 -8.22 -0.97 2.01
N SER A 307 -7.37 -1.47 1.12
CA SER A 307 -5.91 -1.49 1.24
C SER A 307 -5.30 -1.36 -0.16
N LEU A 308 -4.04 -0.97 -0.26
CA LEU A 308 -3.31 -1.04 -1.52
C LEU A 308 -3.35 -2.47 -2.05
N ASP A 309 -3.52 -2.60 -3.36
CA ASP A 309 -3.46 -3.90 -4.02
C ASP A 309 -2.01 -4.36 -4.15
N VAL A 310 -1.48 -4.83 -3.02
CA VAL A 310 -0.12 -5.33 -2.88
C VAL A 310 -0.16 -6.85 -2.73
N HIS A 311 0.71 -7.50 -3.49
CA HIS A 311 0.92 -8.93 -3.41
C HIS A 311 2.28 -9.23 -2.79
N VAL A 312 2.27 -9.99 -1.70
CA VAL A 312 3.48 -10.50 -1.04
C VAL A 312 3.91 -11.79 -1.74
N SER A 313 5.12 -11.79 -2.30
CA SER A 313 5.72 -12.95 -2.95
C SER A 313 6.80 -13.57 -2.05
N GLY A 314 6.79 -14.89 -1.91
CA GLY A 314 7.77 -15.65 -1.10
C GLY A 314 9.17 -15.77 -1.71
N VAL A 315 9.55 -14.84 -2.60
CA VAL A 315 10.86 -14.79 -3.25
C VAL A 315 11.46 -13.42 -3.00
N ALA A 316 12.71 -13.37 -2.54
CA ALA A 316 13.44 -12.16 -2.19
C ALA A 316 14.96 -12.42 -2.22
N GLY A 317 15.77 -11.45 -1.77
CA GLY A 317 17.24 -11.58 -1.80
C GLY A 317 17.78 -12.78 -1.02
N GLY A 318 17.14 -13.14 0.10
CA GLY A 318 17.53 -14.26 0.95
C GLY A 318 16.84 -15.58 0.68
N SER A 319 15.98 -15.66 -0.34
CA SER A 319 15.27 -16.89 -0.66
C SER A 319 16.25 -18.00 -1.04
N MET A 320 16.09 -19.14 -0.38
CA MET A 320 16.96 -20.30 -0.57
C MET A 320 16.65 -21.01 -1.88
N VAL A 321 17.70 -21.56 -2.46
CA VAL A 321 17.61 -22.39 -3.67
C VAL A 321 17.12 -23.78 -3.31
N ARG A 322 16.22 -24.34 -4.12
CA ARG A 322 15.84 -25.76 -4.10
C ARG A 322 16.36 -26.41 -5.37
N ALA A 323 17.07 -27.52 -5.24
CA ALA A 323 17.65 -28.23 -6.39
C ALA A 323 17.55 -29.75 -6.26
N ASN A 324 17.29 -30.39 -7.39
CA ASN A 324 17.45 -31.84 -7.51
C ASN A 324 18.89 -32.15 -8.00
N ASN A 325 19.16 -33.36 -8.48
CA ASN A 325 20.49 -33.77 -8.94
C ASN A 325 20.83 -33.33 -10.38
N ARG A 326 19.96 -32.54 -11.04
CA ARG A 326 20.08 -32.14 -12.46
C ARG A 326 19.93 -30.64 -12.67
N GLU A 327 19.10 -29.97 -11.88
CA GLU A 327 18.78 -28.56 -12.07
C GLU A 327 18.29 -27.89 -10.77
N VAL A 328 18.24 -26.56 -10.82
CA VAL A 328 17.51 -25.74 -9.86
C VAL A 328 16.00 -25.85 -10.15
N VAL A 329 15.25 -26.41 -9.20
CA VAL A 329 13.81 -26.68 -9.36
C VAL A 329 12.94 -25.52 -8.91
N ALA A 330 13.37 -24.78 -7.88
CA ALA A 330 12.64 -23.64 -7.33
C ALA A 330 13.57 -22.73 -6.52
N VAL A 331 13.07 -21.52 -6.22
CA VAL A 331 13.67 -20.59 -5.27
C VAL A 331 12.58 -20.15 -4.31
N GLY A 332 12.88 -20.17 -3.00
CA GLY A 332 11.87 -19.96 -1.96
C GLY A 332 10.90 -21.15 -1.81
N PRO A 333 9.81 -21.00 -1.01
CA PRO A 333 9.45 -19.79 -0.27
C PRO A 333 10.31 -19.54 1.00
N ARG A 334 11.14 -20.51 1.42
CA ARG A 334 12.00 -20.32 2.59
C ARG A 334 13.16 -19.38 2.29
N SER A 335 13.49 -18.54 3.28
CA SER A 335 14.66 -17.69 3.28
C SER A 335 15.73 -18.24 4.23
N ALA A 336 16.98 -17.82 4.03
CA ALA A 336 18.10 -18.25 4.87
C ALA A 336 17.89 -17.86 6.35
N HIS A 337 17.19 -16.74 6.62
CA HIS A 337 16.83 -16.34 7.97
C HIS A 337 15.96 -17.38 8.69
N ILE A 338 14.94 -17.91 8.00
CA ILE A 338 14.06 -18.97 8.55
C ILE A 338 14.82 -20.28 8.77
N ALA A 339 15.84 -20.55 7.96
CA ALA A 339 16.72 -21.70 8.11
C ALA A 339 17.85 -21.52 9.14
N HIS A 340 17.93 -20.35 9.80
CA HIS A 340 19.04 -19.96 10.68
C HIS A 340 20.41 -20.09 10.01
N LEU A 341 20.51 -19.68 8.75
CA LEU A 341 21.74 -19.69 7.96
C LEU A 341 22.09 -18.29 7.47
N ASP A 342 23.38 -18.00 7.46
CA ASP A 342 23.93 -16.81 6.83
C ASP A 342 23.97 -16.96 5.31
N TYR A 343 23.96 -15.83 4.60
CA TYR A 343 24.02 -15.81 3.14
C TYR A 343 25.46 -16.00 2.74
N ALA A 344 25.74 -16.93 1.82
CA ALA A 344 27.12 -17.12 1.35
C ALA A 344 27.72 -15.85 0.72
N ALA A 345 26.89 -14.98 0.12
CA ALA A 345 27.33 -13.72 -0.46
C ALA A 345 27.94 -12.74 0.56
N PHE A 346 27.55 -12.80 1.84
CA PHE A 346 28.06 -11.90 2.88
C PHE A 346 29.12 -12.57 3.77
N ALA A 347 29.51 -13.80 3.46
CA ALA A 347 30.55 -14.51 4.18
C ALA A 347 31.96 -14.03 3.77
N ASP A 348 32.92 -14.21 4.67
CA ASP A 348 34.34 -14.12 4.32
C ASP A 348 34.70 -15.28 3.36
N PRO A 349 35.30 -15.04 2.18
CA PRO A 349 35.75 -16.11 1.29
C PRO A 349 36.68 -17.14 1.92
N ALA A 350 37.40 -16.77 2.99
CA ALA A 350 38.24 -17.67 3.77
C ALA A 350 37.44 -18.67 4.61
N ASP A 351 36.17 -18.38 4.88
CA ASP A 351 35.26 -19.30 5.57
C ASP A 351 34.61 -20.34 4.64
N ILE A 352 34.70 -20.12 3.31
CA ILE A 352 34.18 -21.02 2.29
C ILE A 352 35.31 -21.90 1.74
N VAL A 353 35.71 -22.91 2.52
CA VAL A 353 36.82 -23.82 2.20
C VAL A 353 36.28 -25.18 1.77
N ASN A 354 36.63 -25.62 0.56
CA ASN A 354 36.18 -26.89 -0.03
C ASN A 354 34.67 -27.17 0.19
N PRO A 355 33.78 -26.21 -0.17
CA PRO A 355 32.37 -26.30 0.15
C PRO A 355 31.74 -27.53 -0.51
N LYS A 356 30.91 -28.25 0.25
CA LYS A 356 30.07 -29.33 -0.26
C LYS A 356 28.61 -28.94 -0.16
N VAL A 357 27.84 -29.26 -1.18
CA VAL A 357 26.39 -29.08 -1.15
C VAL A 357 25.79 -30.01 -0.09
N VAL A 358 24.91 -29.45 0.73
CA VAL A 358 24.07 -30.20 1.66
C VAL A 358 22.62 -29.85 1.40
N ARG A 359 21.79 -30.89 1.37
CA ARG A 359 20.34 -30.77 1.25
C ARG A 359 19.74 -30.72 2.66
N ILE A 360 18.96 -29.70 2.93
CA ILE A 360 18.38 -29.45 4.25
C ILE A 360 16.87 -29.35 4.18
N GLN A 361 16.26 -29.47 5.36
CA GLN A 361 14.85 -29.27 5.59
C GLN A 361 14.70 -28.14 6.63
N PRO A 362 14.45 -26.88 6.21
CA PRO A 362 14.45 -25.74 7.14
C PRO A 362 13.43 -25.90 8.27
N MET A 363 12.23 -26.37 7.95
CA MET A 363 11.16 -26.69 8.92
C MET A 363 10.68 -28.14 8.78
N GLN A 364 9.97 -28.65 9.79
CA GLN A 364 9.51 -30.05 9.86
C GLN A 364 8.64 -30.50 8.67
N ASP A 365 7.89 -29.58 8.06
CA ASP A 365 7.00 -29.86 6.93
C ASP A 365 7.55 -29.37 5.58
N ASP A 366 8.77 -28.82 5.57
CA ASP A 366 9.39 -28.37 4.34
C ASP A 366 9.92 -29.55 3.51
N PRO A 367 9.99 -29.41 2.17
CA PRO A 367 10.79 -30.31 1.33
C PRO A 367 12.25 -30.38 1.79
N SER A 368 12.90 -31.53 1.62
CA SER A 368 14.31 -31.73 1.98
C SER A 368 15.30 -31.37 0.87
N ASP A 369 14.86 -30.64 -0.16
CA ASP A 369 15.63 -30.28 -1.34
C ASP A 369 16.18 -28.84 -1.31
N TYR A 370 16.11 -28.16 -0.16
CA TYR A 370 16.75 -26.85 0.03
C TYR A 370 18.26 -26.98 0.11
N ILE A 371 18.95 -26.05 -0.52
CA ILE A 371 20.40 -26.12 -0.72
C ILE A 371 21.12 -25.16 0.23
N ALA A 372 22.03 -25.74 1.01
CA ALA A 372 23.08 -25.02 1.70
C ALA A 372 24.44 -25.60 1.29
N ILE A 373 25.51 -24.89 1.64
CA ILE A 373 26.87 -25.40 1.55
C ILE A 373 27.43 -25.63 2.96
N GLU A 374 28.20 -26.68 3.12
CA GLU A 374 29.00 -26.95 4.31
C GLU A 374 30.48 -26.89 3.95
N SER A 375 31.19 -25.95 4.58
CA SER A 375 32.62 -25.78 4.45
C SER A 375 33.37 -26.82 5.29
N SER A 376 34.62 -27.13 4.92
CA SER A 376 35.44 -28.08 5.67
C SER A 376 35.78 -27.64 7.10
N ASN A 377 35.60 -26.36 7.43
CA ASN A 377 35.72 -25.80 8.78
C ASN A 377 34.42 -25.95 9.60
N GLY A 378 33.38 -26.61 9.08
CA GLY A 378 32.10 -26.86 9.73
C GLY A 378 31.08 -25.72 9.63
N LYS A 379 31.45 -24.56 9.04
CA LYS A 379 30.51 -23.45 8.82
C LYS A 379 29.53 -23.81 7.69
N ARG A 380 28.27 -23.38 7.83
CA ARG A 380 27.22 -23.58 6.84
C ARG A 380 26.67 -22.25 6.36
N PHE A 381 26.41 -22.16 5.05
CA PHE A 381 25.85 -20.98 4.42
C PHE A 381 24.76 -21.36 3.43
N ALA A 382 23.72 -20.53 3.31
CA ALA A 382 22.69 -20.71 2.29
C ALA A 382 23.16 -20.18 0.93
N ILE A 383 22.78 -20.88 -0.15
CA ILE A 383 22.79 -20.30 -1.50
C ILE A 383 21.48 -19.55 -1.69
N THR A 384 21.55 -18.26 -2.01
CA THR A 384 20.39 -17.36 -2.12
C THR A 384 20.35 -16.61 -3.44
N VAL A 385 19.26 -15.88 -3.71
CA VAL A 385 19.13 -14.97 -4.86
C VAL A 385 20.24 -13.92 -4.87
N THR A 386 20.56 -13.33 -3.70
CA THR A 386 21.67 -12.38 -3.59
C THR A 386 23.02 -13.01 -3.95
N CYS A 387 23.25 -14.29 -3.66
CA CYS A 387 24.45 -15.00 -4.12
C CYS A 387 24.50 -15.06 -5.65
N ALA A 388 23.39 -15.43 -6.30
CA ALA A 388 23.32 -15.53 -7.75
C ALA A 388 23.52 -14.16 -8.43
N ALA A 389 22.90 -13.11 -7.89
CA ALA A 389 23.04 -11.74 -8.41
C ALA A 389 24.48 -11.22 -8.31
N ASN A 390 25.17 -11.49 -7.18
CA ASN A 390 26.58 -11.12 -7.01
C ASN A 390 27.50 -11.95 -7.92
N ALA A 391 27.26 -13.26 -8.06
CA ALA A 391 28.07 -14.10 -8.95
C ALA A 391 27.93 -13.70 -10.43
N LEU A 392 26.76 -13.18 -10.83
CA LEU A 392 26.53 -12.62 -12.17
C LEU A 392 26.96 -11.15 -12.30
N LYS A 393 27.47 -10.53 -11.23
CA LYS A 393 27.87 -9.11 -11.17
C LYS A 393 26.74 -8.15 -11.58
N ILE A 394 25.51 -8.49 -11.18
CA ILE A 394 24.32 -7.65 -11.38
C ILE A 394 24.33 -6.50 -10.37
N VAL A 395 24.76 -6.80 -9.14
CA VAL A 395 24.81 -5.85 -8.02
C VAL A 395 26.10 -5.02 -8.07
N LYS A 396 26.00 -3.72 -7.80
CA LYS A 396 27.11 -2.76 -7.80
C LYS A 396 27.63 -2.52 -6.38
N GLU A 397 28.88 -2.06 -6.25
CA GLU A 397 29.52 -1.77 -4.95
C GLU A 397 28.74 -0.80 -4.05
N THR A 398 27.99 0.12 -4.65
CA THR A 398 27.16 1.10 -3.94
C THR A 398 25.84 0.53 -3.42
N ASP A 399 25.46 -0.66 -3.87
CA ASP A 399 24.16 -1.24 -3.55
C ASP A 399 24.21 -1.92 -2.18
N TYR A 400 23.12 -1.83 -1.42
CA TYR A 400 23.02 -2.46 -0.09
C TYR A 400 23.23 -3.99 -0.13
N SER A 401 22.83 -4.66 -1.21
CA SER A 401 22.99 -6.11 -1.37
C SER A 401 24.36 -6.53 -1.94
N TYR A 402 25.30 -5.59 -2.09
CA TYR A 402 26.65 -5.90 -2.55
C TYR A 402 27.36 -6.82 -1.56
N GLY A 403 27.65 -8.02 -2.06
CA GLY A 403 28.33 -9.07 -1.32
C GLY A 403 29.72 -9.33 -1.87
N ASN A 404 30.41 -10.28 -1.25
CA ASN A 404 31.68 -10.77 -1.73
C ASN A 404 31.48 -11.72 -2.93
N TYR A 405 31.93 -11.27 -4.10
CA TYR A 405 31.90 -12.07 -5.34
C TYR A 405 32.56 -13.45 -5.17
N GLU A 406 33.74 -13.53 -4.54
CA GLU A 406 34.47 -14.79 -4.40
C GLU A 406 33.70 -15.78 -3.51
N ALA A 407 33.11 -15.29 -2.42
CA ALA A 407 32.30 -16.12 -1.53
C ALA A 407 31.04 -16.65 -2.24
N ALA A 408 30.30 -15.77 -2.93
CA ALA A 408 29.14 -16.15 -3.73
C ALA A 408 29.50 -17.15 -4.84
N HIS A 409 30.60 -16.90 -5.55
CA HIS A 409 31.09 -17.77 -6.62
C HIS A 409 31.49 -19.15 -6.08
N LYS A 410 32.25 -19.24 -4.97
CA LYS A 410 32.62 -20.53 -4.36
C LYS A 410 31.39 -21.34 -3.94
N ALA A 411 30.39 -20.70 -3.37
CA ALA A 411 29.16 -21.36 -2.94
C ALA A 411 28.36 -21.90 -4.14
N ILE A 412 28.14 -21.08 -5.17
CA ILE A 412 27.42 -21.53 -6.37
C ILE A 412 28.23 -22.56 -7.15
N LYS A 413 29.57 -22.46 -7.16
CA LYS A 413 30.44 -23.47 -7.78
C LYS A 413 30.22 -24.85 -7.17
N ALA A 414 30.05 -24.97 -5.86
CA ALA A 414 29.77 -26.27 -5.24
C ALA A 414 28.51 -26.92 -5.82
N LEU A 415 27.45 -26.13 -6.01
CA LEU A 415 26.21 -26.60 -6.65
C LEU A 415 26.40 -26.86 -8.15
N ALA A 416 27.12 -25.98 -8.85
CA ALA A 416 27.39 -26.13 -10.28
C ALA A 416 28.19 -27.41 -10.59
N ASP A 417 29.20 -27.73 -9.78
CA ASP A 417 29.98 -28.96 -9.88
C ASP A 417 29.10 -30.21 -9.71
N GLU A 418 28.17 -30.19 -8.74
CA GLU A 418 27.24 -31.31 -8.52
C GLU A 418 26.25 -31.47 -9.69
N LEU A 419 25.77 -30.36 -10.25
CA LEU A 419 24.81 -30.36 -11.37
C LEU A 419 25.47 -30.58 -12.75
N GLY A 420 26.81 -30.59 -12.82
CA GLY A 420 27.55 -30.67 -14.08
C GLY A 420 27.38 -29.43 -14.96
N LYS A 421 27.25 -28.24 -14.36
CA LYS A 421 27.02 -26.95 -15.02
C LYS A 421 28.11 -25.95 -14.66
N THR A 422 28.13 -24.81 -15.36
CA THR A 422 28.95 -23.65 -14.99
C THR A 422 28.28 -22.84 -13.88
N VAL A 423 29.05 -22.00 -13.19
CA VAL A 423 28.54 -21.09 -12.15
C VAL A 423 27.51 -20.13 -12.74
N GLU A 424 27.79 -19.60 -13.92
CA GLU A 424 26.93 -18.67 -14.64
C GLU A 424 25.59 -19.32 -15.01
N GLN A 425 25.61 -20.57 -15.47
CA GLN A 425 24.37 -21.31 -15.77
C GLN A 425 23.51 -21.52 -14.53
N VAL A 426 24.10 -21.96 -13.42
CA VAL A 426 23.33 -22.17 -12.17
C VAL A 426 22.83 -20.84 -11.59
N ALA A 427 23.67 -19.80 -11.58
CA ALA A 427 23.25 -18.48 -11.12
C ALA A 427 22.10 -17.93 -11.99
N THR A 428 22.16 -18.10 -13.32
CA THR A 428 21.09 -17.73 -14.24
C THR A 428 19.80 -18.52 -13.95
N GLU A 429 19.89 -19.83 -13.73
CA GLU A 429 18.72 -20.65 -13.36
C GLU A 429 18.07 -20.18 -12.04
N ILE A 430 18.88 -19.83 -11.04
CA ILE A 430 18.37 -19.26 -9.77
C ILE A 430 17.61 -17.96 -10.04
N MET A 431 18.21 -17.05 -10.81
CA MET A 431 17.60 -15.76 -11.14
C MET A 431 16.34 -15.90 -11.99
N ASP A 432 16.31 -16.85 -12.93
CA ASP A 432 15.16 -17.15 -13.77
C ASP A 432 13.99 -17.66 -12.93
N ARG A 433 14.22 -18.65 -12.06
CA ARG A 433 13.18 -19.21 -11.18
C ARG A 433 12.65 -18.16 -10.20
N ALA A 434 13.53 -17.33 -9.64
CA ALA A 434 13.12 -16.23 -8.76
C ALA A 434 12.26 -15.20 -9.52
N SER A 435 12.69 -14.80 -10.72
CA SER A 435 11.98 -13.83 -11.55
C SER A 435 10.63 -14.37 -12.07
N ASP A 436 10.53 -15.67 -12.39
CA ASP A 436 9.28 -16.29 -12.86
C ASP A 436 8.15 -16.16 -11.84
N VAL A 437 8.46 -16.21 -10.54
CA VAL A 437 7.46 -16.05 -9.47
C VAL A 437 6.91 -14.63 -9.47
N VAL A 438 7.79 -13.64 -9.50
CA VAL A 438 7.38 -12.23 -9.43
C VAL A 438 6.77 -11.71 -10.74
N ILE A 439 7.24 -12.15 -11.91
CA ILE A 439 6.68 -11.77 -13.22
C ILE A 439 5.20 -12.15 -13.32
N LYS A 440 4.80 -13.30 -12.77
CA LYS A 440 3.38 -13.70 -12.74
C LYS A 440 2.51 -12.71 -11.98
N VAL A 441 2.99 -12.24 -10.83
CA VAL A 441 2.31 -11.24 -10.00
C VAL A 441 2.23 -9.90 -10.72
N ILE A 442 3.34 -9.46 -11.31
CA ILE A 442 3.42 -8.21 -12.08
C ILE A 442 2.40 -8.20 -13.22
N ASN A 443 2.35 -9.28 -14.02
CA ASN A 443 1.40 -9.38 -15.12
C ASN A 443 -0.06 -9.41 -14.62
N HIS A 444 -0.33 -10.13 -13.52
CA HIS A 444 -1.67 -10.18 -12.92
C HIS A 444 -2.15 -8.78 -12.48
N LEU A 445 -1.31 -8.03 -11.79
CA LEU A 445 -1.63 -6.67 -11.34
C LEU A 445 -1.82 -5.70 -12.51
N ALA A 446 -0.92 -5.75 -13.50
CA ALA A 446 -1.02 -4.92 -14.69
C ALA A 446 -2.32 -5.17 -15.47
N GLU A 447 -2.71 -6.43 -15.63
CA GLU A 447 -3.95 -6.81 -16.29
C GLU A 447 -5.18 -6.38 -15.47
N LYS A 448 -5.21 -6.70 -14.17
CA LYS A 448 -6.30 -6.35 -13.25
C LYS A 448 -6.61 -4.85 -13.25
N HIS A 449 -5.59 -4.01 -13.24
CA HIS A 449 -5.73 -2.54 -13.20
C HIS A 449 -5.67 -1.87 -14.56
N LYS A 450 -5.62 -2.65 -15.65
CA LYS A 450 -5.56 -2.14 -17.03
C LYS A 450 -4.44 -1.12 -17.22
N VAL A 451 -3.23 -1.46 -16.79
CA VAL A 451 -2.03 -0.64 -17.02
C VAL A 451 -1.41 -1.07 -18.34
N GLU A 452 -1.25 -0.14 -19.28
CA GLU A 452 -0.65 -0.39 -20.59
C GLU A 452 0.80 -0.87 -20.44
N ARG A 453 1.14 -2.05 -20.99
CA ARG A 453 2.42 -2.73 -20.72
C ARG A 453 3.65 -1.92 -21.13
N ASP A 454 3.58 -1.21 -22.24
CA ASP A 454 4.62 -0.32 -22.76
C ASP A 454 4.80 0.96 -21.93
N GLN A 455 3.87 1.21 -21.00
CA GLN A 455 3.84 2.36 -20.12
C GLN A 455 4.30 2.01 -18.69
N ILE A 456 4.59 0.73 -18.39
CA ILE A 456 5.01 0.27 -17.07
C ILE A 456 6.51 0.48 -16.88
N SER A 457 6.89 1.09 -15.76
CA SER A 457 8.24 0.99 -15.18
C SER A 457 8.23 0.16 -13.89
N LEU A 458 9.29 -0.61 -13.63
CA LEU A 458 9.49 -1.25 -12.34
C LEU A 458 10.22 -0.28 -11.40
N VAL A 459 9.71 -0.12 -10.17
CA VAL A 459 10.31 0.79 -9.19
C VAL A 459 10.73 0.00 -7.96
N GLY A 460 12.03 -0.03 -7.70
CA GLY A 460 12.66 -0.85 -6.68
C GLY A 460 12.78 -0.16 -5.34
N GLY A 461 12.34 -0.85 -4.30
CA GLY A 461 12.54 -0.50 -2.90
C GLY A 461 13.16 -1.66 -2.10
N GLY A 462 13.62 -1.38 -0.89
CA GLY A 462 14.19 -2.38 0.01
C GLY A 462 15.65 -2.73 -0.29
N GLY A 463 16.35 -3.24 0.72
CA GLY A 463 17.78 -3.54 0.64
C GLY A 463 18.15 -4.67 -0.35
N GLY A 464 17.17 -5.46 -0.80
CA GLY A 464 17.37 -6.51 -1.80
C GLY A 464 17.04 -6.10 -3.23
N ALA A 465 16.64 -4.86 -3.49
CA ALA A 465 16.09 -4.43 -4.79
C ALA A 465 17.03 -4.77 -5.96
N SER A 466 18.30 -4.38 -5.84
CA SER A 466 19.34 -4.60 -6.85
C SER A 466 19.64 -6.08 -7.10
N SER A 467 19.31 -6.98 -6.17
CA SER A 467 19.52 -8.42 -6.35
C SER A 467 18.51 -9.08 -7.29
N LEU A 468 17.31 -8.51 -7.48
CA LEU A 468 16.23 -9.19 -8.24
C LEU A 468 15.61 -8.32 -9.33
N LEU A 469 15.41 -7.03 -9.05
CA LEU A 469 14.67 -6.13 -9.94
C LEU A 469 15.36 -5.86 -11.28
N PRO A 470 16.68 -5.55 -11.37
CA PRO A 470 17.32 -5.30 -12.66
C PRO A 470 17.22 -6.49 -13.63
N TYR A 471 17.37 -7.71 -13.11
CA TYR A 471 17.26 -8.93 -13.89
C TYR A 471 15.81 -9.19 -14.33
N THR A 472 14.85 -8.99 -13.42
CA THR A 472 13.41 -9.11 -13.71
C THR A 472 12.98 -8.12 -14.81
N ALA A 473 13.39 -6.85 -14.69
CA ALA A 473 13.11 -5.80 -15.66
C ALA A 473 13.65 -6.16 -17.06
N LYS A 474 14.91 -6.61 -17.13
CA LYS A 474 15.55 -7.08 -18.37
C LYS A 474 14.77 -8.23 -19.00
N ARG A 475 14.30 -9.20 -18.22
CA ARG A 475 13.50 -10.34 -18.73
C ARG A 475 12.14 -9.91 -19.27
N MET A 476 11.54 -8.88 -18.70
CA MET A 476 10.24 -8.37 -19.14
C MET A 476 10.34 -7.36 -20.30
N GLY A 477 11.55 -6.84 -20.56
CA GLY A 477 11.77 -5.74 -21.50
C GLY A 477 11.20 -4.41 -20.98
N LEU A 478 11.24 -4.20 -19.67
CA LEU A 478 10.71 -3.01 -19.00
C LEU A 478 11.84 -2.13 -18.49
N ASN A 479 11.55 -0.82 -18.39
CA ASN A 479 12.42 0.11 -17.67
C ASN A 479 12.33 -0.16 -16.18
N TYR A 480 13.41 0.20 -15.48
CA TYR A 480 13.40 0.16 -14.04
C TYR A 480 14.15 1.33 -13.43
N ASP A 481 13.78 1.65 -12.20
CA ASP A 481 14.52 2.56 -11.33
C ASP A 481 14.61 1.94 -9.93
N ILE A 482 15.65 2.26 -9.17
CA ILE A 482 15.80 1.84 -7.78
C ILE A 482 15.92 3.12 -6.95
N ALA A 483 15.08 3.25 -5.93
CA ALA A 483 15.07 4.46 -5.11
C ALA A 483 16.45 4.73 -4.49
N GLU A 484 16.87 6.00 -4.50
CA GLU A 484 17.97 6.41 -3.62
C GLU A 484 17.54 6.17 -2.17
N ASN A 485 18.43 5.57 -1.38
CA ASN A 485 18.11 5.10 -0.03
C ASN A 485 16.94 4.08 -0.01
N ALA A 486 16.89 3.18 -1.02
CA ALA A 486 15.86 2.14 -1.14
C ALA A 486 15.63 1.35 0.15
N GLU A 487 16.66 1.17 0.97
CA GLU A 487 16.58 0.49 2.26
C GLU A 487 15.73 1.22 3.30
N VAL A 488 15.45 2.51 3.17
CA VAL A 488 14.57 3.29 4.09
C VAL A 488 13.32 3.85 3.39
N ILE A 489 12.98 3.35 2.19
CA ILE A 489 11.87 3.87 1.38
C ILE A 489 10.52 3.82 2.10
N SER A 490 10.29 2.83 2.95
CA SER A 490 9.09 2.72 3.78
C SER A 490 8.99 3.90 4.75
N SER A 491 10.07 4.18 5.50
CA SER A 491 10.14 5.32 6.42
C SER A 491 9.97 6.67 5.69
N ILE A 492 10.51 6.81 4.48
CA ILE A 492 10.27 7.99 3.62
C ILE A 492 8.77 8.11 3.32
N GLY A 493 8.14 7.02 2.89
CA GLY A 493 6.70 6.99 2.62
C GLY A 493 5.84 7.34 3.83
N VAL A 494 6.21 6.84 5.02
CA VAL A 494 5.55 7.22 6.29
C VAL A 494 5.68 8.72 6.56
N ALA A 495 6.88 9.31 6.37
CA ALA A 495 7.11 10.74 6.60
C ALA A 495 6.33 11.64 5.62
N LEU A 496 6.13 11.16 4.39
CA LEU A 496 5.44 11.89 3.31
C LEU A 496 3.94 11.61 3.24
N ALA A 497 3.44 10.66 4.01
CA ALA A 497 2.04 10.28 3.99
C ALA A 497 1.11 11.43 4.41
N MET A 498 -0.07 11.45 3.81
CA MET A 498 -1.14 12.41 4.10
C MET A 498 -2.28 11.71 4.82
N VAL A 499 -3.05 12.48 5.58
CA VAL A 499 -4.29 11.96 6.17
C VAL A 499 -5.21 11.57 5.04
N ARG A 500 -5.75 10.36 5.12
CA ARG A 500 -6.66 9.83 4.10
C ARG A 500 -7.82 9.16 4.79
N ASP A 501 -9.03 9.35 4.28
CA ASP A 501 -10.15 8.48 4.61
C ASP A 501 -11.05 8.20 3.40
N VAL A 502 -11.78 7.09 3.47
CA VAL A 502 -12.61 6.60 2.37
C VAL A 502 -14.01 6.32 2.88
N VAL A 503 -14.99 6.97 2.26
CA VAL A 503 -16.41 6.70 2.47
C VAL A 503 -16.96 6.04 1.23
N GLU A 504 -17.63 4.89 1.39
CA GLU A 504 -18.22 4.15 0.28
C GLU A 504 -19.64 3.69 0.59
N ARG A 505 -20.54 3.83 -0.39
CA ARG A 505 -21.95 3.45 -0.27
C ARG A 505 -22.45 2.84 -1.56
N VAL A 506 -23.51 2.02 -1.46
CA VAL A 506 -24.26 1.56 -2.63
C VAL A 506 -25.44 2.49 -2.82
N ILE A 507 -25.40 3.29 -3.89
CA ILE A 507 -26.41 4.29 -4.23
C ILE A 507 -26.91 3.99 -5.65
N PRO A 508 -28.06 3.33 -5.82
CA PRO A 508 -28.63 3.10 -7.13
C PRO A 508 -28.97 4.42 -7.82
N SER A 509 -28.40 4.68 -8.99
CA SER A 509 -28.62 5.93 -9.76
C SER A 509 -28.39 7.20 -8.92
N PRO A 510 -27.14 7.47 -8.50
CA PRO A 510 -26.84 8.56 -7.56
C PRO A 510 -27.24 9.93 -8.13
N THR A 511 -27.89 10.76 -7.32
CA THR A 511 -28.22 12.15 -7.65
C THR A 511 -27.07 13.08 -7.25
N PRO A 512 -27.01 14.33 -7.77
CA PRO A 512 -26.03 15.32 -7.31
C PRO A 512 -26.05 15.54 -5.79
N ALA A 513 -27.23 15.52 -5.16
CA ALA A 513 -27.35 15.65 -3.71
C ALA A 513 -26.71 14.47 -2.96
N ASP A 514 -26.91 13.24 -3.45
CA ASP A 514 -26.27 12.05 -2.87
C ASP A 514 -24.73 12.12 -2.96
N LEU A 515 -24.22 12.65 -4.08
CA LEU A 515 -22.78 12.84 -4.31
C LEU A 515 -22.20 13.93 -3.39
N ASP A 516 -22.95 14.99 -3.11
CA ASP A 516 -22.53 16.03 -2.16
C ASP A 516 -22.57 15.53 -0.71
N ASP A 517 -23.58 14.74 -0.33
CA ASP A 517 -23.68 14.17 1.02
C ASP A 517 -22.50 13.25 1.34
N ILE A 518 -22.16 12.32 0.43
CA ILE A 518 -21.02 11.41 0.64
C ILE A 518 -19.68 12.16 0.61
N ARG A 519 -19.55 13.21 -0.21
CA ARG A 519 -18.37 14.09 -0.24
C ARG A 519 -18.20 14.78 1.11
N ASN A 520 -19.26 15.38 1.65
CA ASN A 520 -19.23 16.05 2.96
C ASN A 520 -18.91 15.08 4.10
N GLU A 521 -19.46 13.87 4.06
CA GLU A 521 -19.12 12.82 5.03
C GLU A 521 -17.63 12.45 4.96
N ALA A 522 -17.06 12.32 3.75
CA ALA A 522 -15.63 12.03 3.58
C ALA A 522 -14.73 13.14 4.12
N ILE A 523 -15.10 14.41 3.90
CA ILE A 523 -14.39 15.57 4.50
C ILE A 523 -14.40 15.46 6.02
N GLN A 524 -15.57 15.25 6.62
CA GLN A 524 -15.70 15.12 8.07
C GLN A 524 -14.89 13.93 8.62
N SER A 525 -14.85 12.81 7.88
CA SER A 525 -14.09 11.62 8.26
C SER A 525 -12.58 11.86 8.22
N ALA A 526 -12.08 12.56 7.19
CA ALA A 526 -10.67 12.94 7.12
C ALA A 526 -10.29 13.96 8.20
N THR A 527 -11.16 14.93 8.52
CA THR A 527 -10.94 15.87 9.64
C THR A 527 -10.86 15.14 10.97
N LYS A 528 -11.76 14.19 11.23
CA LYS A 528 -11.70 13.33 12.43
C LYS A 528 -10.44 12.47 12.48
N SER A 529 -9.87 12.13 11.33
CA SER A 529 -8.61 11.38 11.21
C SER A 529 -7.37 12.26 11.36
N GLY A 530 -7.52 13.56 11.62
CA GLY A 530 -6.44 14.51 11.87
C GLY A 530 -6.12 15.48 10.72
N ALA A 531 -6.88 15.48 9.62
CA ALA A 531 -6.66 16.42 8.52
C ALA A 531 -7.14 17.83 8.88
N SER A 532 -6.39 18.85 8.47
CA SER A 532 -6.85 20.23 8.52
C SER A 532 -7.94 20.46 7.46
N PRO A 533 -9.11 21.01 7.80
CA PRO A 533 -10.24 21.15 6.87
C PRO A 533 -9.91 21.84 5.55
N ASP A 534 -9.07 22.89 5.60
CA ASP A 534 -8.73 23.72 4.43
C ASP A 534 -7.76 23.01 3.46
N THR A 535 -7.22 21.86 3.83
CA THR A 535 -6.26 21.09 3.02
C THR A 535 -6.87 19.83 2.41
N ILE A 536 -8.14 19.56 2.69
CA ILE A 536 -8.81 18.34 2.25
C ILE A 536 -9.25 18.47 0.79
N GLU A 537 -8.76 17.54 -0.03
CA GLU A 537 -9.26 17.30 -1.38
C GLU A 537 -10.09 16.01 -1.39
N VAL A 538 -11.22 16.02 -2.11
CA VAL A 538 -12.09 14.85 -2.24
C VAL A 538 -12.16 14.40 -3.70
N GLN A 539 -11.85 13.13 -3.92
CA GLN A 539 -12.05 12.46 -5.20
C GLN A 539 -13.31 11.59 -5.15
N MET A 540 -14.15 11.68 -6.18
CA MET A 540 -15.33 10.86 -6.36
C MET A 540 -15.07 9.75 -7.39
N GLU A 541 -15.40 8.50 -7.04
CA GLU A 541 -15.38 7.34 -7.94
C GLU A 541 -16.79 6.72 -7.96
N ILE A 542 -17.31 6.43 -9.15
CA ILE A 542 -18.63 5.79 -9.32
C ILE A 542 -18.48 4.55 -10.19
N ASP A 543 -18.81 3.40 -9.60
CA ASP A 543 -18.94 2.14 -10.32
C ASP A 543 -20.41 1.91 -10.67
N ALA A 544 -20.76 2.16 -11.93
CA ALA A 544 -22.11 1.99 -12.46
C ALA A 544 -22.59 0.53 -12.46
N GLN A 545 -21.69 -0.45 -12.51
CA GLN A 545 -22.07 -1.87 -12.52
C GLN A 545 -22.51 -2.33 -11.13
N THR A 546 -21.82 -1.86 -10.10
CA THR A 546 -22.12 -2.22 -8.70
C THR A 546 -22.98 -1.19 -7.97
N ASN A 547 -23.32 -0.07 -8.62
CA ASN A 547 -23.96 1.11 -8.02
C ASN A 547 -23.18 1.64 -6.81
N LYS A 548 -21.86 1.46 -6.81
CA LYS A 548 -21.02 1.87 -5.69
C LYS A 548 -20.50 3.28 -5.95
N VAL A 549 -20.70 4.16 -4.98
CA VAL A 549 -20.11 5.50 -4.94
C VAL A 549 -19.05 5.49 -3.84
N ARG A 550 -17.85 5.97 -4.17
CA ARG A 550 -16.74 6.12 -3.23
C ARG A 550 -16.24 7.56 -3.25
N ALA A 551 -16.13 8.16 -2.08
CA ALA A 551 -15.50 9.44 -1.85
C ALA A 551 -14.18 9.21 -1.08
N ILE A 552 -13.08 9.66 -1.65
CA ILE A 552 -11.73 9.54 -1.07
C ILE A 552 -11.28 10.94 -0.67
N ALA A 553 -11.21 11.21 0.63
CA ALA A 553 -10.73 12.47 1.16
C ALA A 553 -9.25 12.34 1.54
N THR A 554 -8.41 13.28 1.10
CA THR A 554 -6.98 13.33 1.44
C THR A 554 -6.59 14.75 1.86
N GLY A 555 -5.83 14.91 2.94
CA GLY A 555 -5.39 16.22 3.41
C GLY A 555 -4.15 16.16 4.31
N SER A 556 -3.55 17.31 4.58
CA SER A 556 -2.41 17.43 5.53
C SER A 556 -2.89 17.75 6.95
N THR A 557 -2.11 17.35 7.95
CA THR A 557 -2.32 17.70 9.37
C THR A 557 -2.14 19.19 9.65
N GLU A 558 -1.42 19.90 8.78
CA GLU A 558 -1.05 21.30 8.91
C GLU A 558 -1.60 22.13 7.74
N VAL A 559 -2.04 23.36 8.00
CA VAL A 559 -2.43 24.31 6.94
C VAL A 559 -1.16 24.83 6.25
N ARG A 560 -0.98 24.49 4.97
CA ARG A 560 0.08 25.09 4.15
C ARG A 560 -0.23 26.57 3.94
N THR A 561 0.56 27.47 4.51
CA THR A 561 0.43 28.92 4.21
C THR A 561 1.09 29.30 2.88
N THR A 562 1.89 28.42 2.26
CA THR A 562 2.44 28.63 0.93
C THR A 562 2.89 27.31 0.32
N ASP A 563 2.29 26.88 -0.79
CA ASP A 563 2.78 25.74 -1.58
C ASP A 563 3.94 26.25 -2.45
N LEU A 564 5.15 26.24 -1.88
CA LEU A 564 6.40 26.67 -2.52
C LEU A 564 7.30 25.47 -2.85
N SER A 565 6.71 24.33 -3.22
CA SER A 565 7.49 23.35 -4.00
C SER A 565 8.03 24.07 -5.23
N ALA A 566 9.32 23.86 -5.55
CA ALA A 566 9.94 24.46 -6.72
C ALA A 566 9.10 24.10 -7.95
N LYS A 567 8.47 25.11 -8.54
CA LYS A 567 7.65 24.89 -9.72
C LYS A 567 8.55 24.53 -10.87
N VAL A 568 8.28 23.40 -11.52
CA VAL A 568 8.99 23.06 -12.75
C VAL A 568 8.58 24.01 -13.85
N ASP A 569 9.55 24.45 -14.63
CA ASP A 569 9.25 25.22 -15.83
C ASP A 569 8.82 24.30 -16.99
N GLU A 570 8.46 24.89 -18.12
CA GLU A 570 8.02 24.12 -19.28
C GLU A 570 9.12 23.23 -19.87
N ALA A 571 10.39 23.65 -19.78
CA ALA A 571 11.51 22.88 -20.31
C ALA A 571 11.77 21.65 -19.43
N GLU A 572 11.77 21.82 -18.12
CA GLU A 572 11.86 20.73 -17.15
C GLU A 572 10.67 19.77 -17.27
N ALA A 573 9.44 20.29 -17.36
CA ALA A 573 8.25 19.46 -17.56
C ALA A 573 8.31 18.68 -18.88
N ARG A 574 8.90 19.26 -19.93
CA ARG A 574 9.10 18.60 -21.23
C ARG A 574 10.11 17.46 -21.12
N GLU A 575 11.23 17.65 -20.42
CA GLU A 575 12.21 16.59 -20.17
C GLU A 575 11.59 15.42 -19.40
N ILE A 576 10.79 15.70 -18.37
CA ILE A 576 10.05 14.69 -17.60
C ILE A 576 9.11 13.88 -18.52
N ALA A 577 8.31 14.57 -19.35
CA ALA A 577 7.42 13.90 -20.31
C ALA A 577 8.20 13.09 -21.35
N ALA A 578 9.33 13.60 -21.83
CA ALA A 578 10.17 12.99 -22.84
C ALA A 578 10.81 11.68 -22.32
N GLN A 579 11.34 11.71 -21.10
CA GLN A 579 11.86 10.53 -20.42
C GLN A 579 10.76 9.46 -20.25
N SER A 580 9.55 9.87 -19.85
CA SER A 580 8.41 8.96 -19.72
C SER A 580 7.96 8.36 -21.06
N MET A 581 8.00 9.12 -22.15
CA MET A 581 7.67 8.64 -23.50
C MET A 581 8.81 7.85 -24.17
N GLN A 582 10.01 7.90 -23.59
CA GLN A 582 11.27 7.37 -24.14
C GLN A 582 11.60 8.01 -25.50
N LEU A 583 11.41 9.33 -25.58
CA LEU A 583 11.65 10.12 -26.77
C LEU A 583 12.56 11.31 -26.45
N PRO A 584 13.33 11.83 -27.41
CA PRO A 584 14.04 13.08 -27.21
C PRO A 584 13.07 14.25 -26.97
N ALA A 585 13.36 15.13 -26.01
CA ALA A 585 12.45 16.21 -25.62
C ALA A 585 12.06 17.16 -26.76
N ASN A 586 12.90 17.31 -27.79
CA ASN A 586 12.60 18.12 -28.96
C ASN A 586 11.55 17.51 -29.92
N THR A 587 11.14 16.26 -29.71
CA THR A 587 10.10 15.58 -30.50
C THR A 587 8.71 15.76 -29.93
N LEU A 588 8.60 16.23 -28.68
CA LEU A 588 7.33 16.43 -27.99
C LEU A 588 6.70 17.78 -28.41
N THR A 589 5.37 17.77 -28.54
CA THR A 589 4.56 18.97 -28.79
C THR A 589 3.77 19.32 -27.53
N LEU A 590 3.86 20.57 -27.08
CA LEU A 590 2.98 21.09 -26.03
C LEU A 590 1.57 21.31 -26.61
N ALA A 591 0.65 20.39 -26.32
CA ALA A 591 -0.72 20.40 -26.85
C ALA A 591 -1.65 21.33 -26.08
N ALA A 592 -1.47 21.41 -24.75
CA ALA A 592 -2.26 22.26 -23.86
C ALA A 592 -1.43 22.71 -22.66
N LYS A 593 -1.78 23.85 -22.07
CA LYS A 593 -1.14 24.40 -20.86
C LYS A 593 -2.11 25.32 -20.14
N ASN A 594 -2.06 25.30 -18.81
CA ASN A 594 -2.68 26.30 -17.95
C ASN A 594 -1.71 26.65 -16.79
N ASN A 595 -2.21 27.29 -15.73
CA ASN A 595 -1.37 27.69 -14.57
C ASN A 595 -0.82 26.51 -13.74
N PHE A 596 -1.36 25.31 -13.92
CA PHE A 596 -1.08 24.15 -13.08
C PHE A 596 -0.51 22.97 -13.85
N PHE A 597 -0.75 22.88 -15.16
CA PHE A 597 -0.43 21.70 -15.96
C PHE A 597 0.17 22.05 -17.31
N PHE A 598 1.05 21.16 -17.76
CA PHE A 598 1.60 21.07 -19.11
C PHE A 598 1.16 19.75 -19.73
N VAL A 599 0.58 19.78 -20.94
CA VAL A 599 0.20 18.56 -21.66
C VAL A 599 1.08 18.40 -22.88
N PHE A 600 1.86 17.32 -22.89
CA PHE A 600 2.74 16.98 -23.99
C PHE A 600 2.20 15.80 -24.78
N THR A 601 2.37 15.86 -26.10
CA THR A 601 1.99 14.81 -27.04
C THR A 601 3.17 14.43 -27.92
N ALA A 602 3.26 13.15 -28.31
CA ALA A 602 4.22 12.69 -29.29
C ALA A 602 3.67 11.51 -30.11
N MET A 603 3.92 11.53 -31.42
CA MET A 603 3.51 10.44 -32.30
C MET A 603 4.47 9.25 -32.17
N LYS A 604 3.93 8.06 -31.93
CA LYS A 604 4.68 6.80 -31.90
C LYS A 604 3.95 5.74 -32.73
N GLY A 605 4.41 5.59 -33.98
CA GLY A 605 3.65 4.87 -35.00
C GLY A 605 2.38 5.64 -35.35
N GLU A 606 1.21 5.01 -35.25
CA GLU A 606 -0.09 5.62 -35.53
C GLU A 606 -0.76 6.23 -34.30
N LYS A 607 -0.18 6.06 -33.10
CA LYS A 607 -0.75 6.52 -31.84
C LYS A 607 -0.15 7.85 -31.39
N SER A 608 -0.96 8.69 -30.75
CA SER A 608 -0.53 9.94 -30.12
C SER A 608 -0.37 9.72 -28.61
N GLU A 609 0.84 9.42 -28.14
CA GLU A 609 1.09 9.32 -26.70
C GLU A 609 0.88 10.67 -26.03
N VAL A 610 0.26 10.70 -24.84
CA VAL A 610 -0.03 11.93 -24.10
C VAL A 610 0.48 11.82 -22.66
N ARG A 611 1.04 12.92 -22.14
CA ARG A 611 1.41 13.10 -20.73
C ARG A 611 0.87 14.42 -20.20
N VAL A 612 0.17 14.38 -19.07
CA VAL A 612 -0.20 15.58 -18.30
C VAL A 612 0.77 15.70 -17.13
N VAL A 613 1.61 16.73 -17.14
CA VAL A 613 2.61 17.01 -16.10
C VAL A 613 2.12 18.19 -15.27
N ASP A 614 2.08 18.05 -13.94
CA ASP A 614 1.77 19.18 -13.06
C ASP A 614 2.96 20.12 -12.88
N ASN A 615 2.70 21.31 -12.31
CA ASN A 615 3.74 22.30 -12.04
C ASN A 615 4.73 21.88 -10.94
N LYS A 616 4.60 20.68 -10.36
CA LYS A 616 5.56 20.07 -9.42
C LYS A 616 6.39 18.96 -10.09
N GLY A 617 6.16 18.69 -11.38
CA GLY A 617 6.87 17.67 -12.14
C GLY A 617 6.35 16.26 -11.97
N PHE A 618 5.11 16.07 -11.47
CA PHE A 618 4.44 14.77 -11.46
C PHE A 618 3.64 14.56 -12.73
N ILE A 619 3.80 13.40 -13.36
CA ILE A 619 2.91 12.96 -14.43
C ILE A 619 1.60 12.48 -13.79
N LYS A 620 0.51 13.22 -14.03
CA LYS A 620 -0.83 12.92 -13.49
C LYS A 620 -1.67 12.05 -14.42
N VAL A 621 -1.40 12.08 -15.72
CA VAL A 621 -2.07 11.24 -16.71
C VAL A 621 -1.04 10.73 -17.70
N GLN A 622 -1.07 9.42 -17.96
CA GLN A 622 -0.17 8.76 -18.90
C GLN A 622 -0.95 7.78 -19.77
N ARG A 623 -1.05 8.09 -21.07
CA ARG A 623 -1.81 7.30 -22.05
C ARG A 623 -1.05 7.10 -23.35
N GLY A 624 -1.17 5.92 -23.93
CA GLY A 624 -0.53 5.57 -25.19
C GLY A 624 -1.19 6.17 -26.43
N ASP A 625 -2.44 6.62 -26.34
CA ASP A 625 -3.17 7.19 -27.48
C ASP A 625 -4.29 8.16 -27.05
N GLY A 626 -4.13 9.45 -27.32
CA GLY A 626 -5.10 10.47 -26.94
C GLY A 626 -4.78 11.88 -27.44
N GLU A 627 -5.59 12.82 -26.98
CA GLU A 627 -5.51 14.24 -27.30
C GLU A 627 -5.96 15.11 -26.11
N ALA A 628 -5.65 16.41 -26.17
CA ALA A 628 -6.05 17.36 -25.14
C ALA A 628 -6.45 18.70 -25.74
N GLU A 629 -7.41 19.38 -25.11
CA GLU A 629 -7.95 20.66 -25.55
C GLU A 629 -8.15 21.59 -24.35
N VAL A 630 -7.73 22.85 -24.49
CA VAL A 630 -7.98 23.91 -23.50
C VAL A 630 -9.36 24.51 -23.75
N THR A 631 -10.18 24.63 -22.71
CA THR A 631 -11.50 25.25 -22.78
C THR A 631 -11.81 26.00 -21.49
N THR A 632 -13.03 26.50 -21.34
CA THR A 632 -13.53 27.07 -20.08
C THR A 632 -14.48 26.09 -19.40
N VAL A 633 -14.72 26.25 -18.10
CA VAL A 633 -15.73 25.48 -17.35
C VAL A 633 -17.08 25.41 -18.10
N GLY A 634 -17.55 26.54 -18.68
CA GLY A 634 -18.78 26.56 -19.48
C GLY A 634 -18.71 25.83 -20.83
N GLY A 635 -17.51 25.61 -21.36
CA GLY A 635 -17.26 24.91 -22.63
C GLY A 635 -16.97 23.41 -22.50
N VAL A 636 -16.81 22.90 -21.28
CA VAL A 636 -16.42 21.50 -21.00
C VAL A 636 -17.31 20.50 -21.70
N ARG A 637 -18.65 20.64 -21.61
CA ARG A 637 -19.60 19.70 -22.23
C ARG A 637 -19.37 19.52 -23.74
N SER A 638 -19.14 20.62 -24.46
CA SER A 638 -18.94 20.57 -25.91
C SER A 638 -17.70 19.78 -26.31
N VAL A 639 -16.62 19.89 -25.53
CA VAL A 639 -15.37 19.18 -25.80
C VAL A 639 -15.49 17.71 -25.38
N VAL A 640 -16.19 17.42 -24.28
CA VAL A 640 -16.49 16.05 -23.85
C VAL A 640 -17.32 15.31 -24.90
N ASP A 641 -18.38 15.93 -25.42
CA ASP A 641 -19.23 15.33 -26.46
C ASP A 641 -18.39 15.00 -27.72
N LYS A 642 -17.52 15.93 -28.13
CA LYS A 642 -16.56 15.72 -29.23
C LYS A 642 -15.63 14.53 -28.96
N PHE A 643 -14.94 14.51 -27.82
CA PHE A 643 -14.04 13.39 -27.47
C PHE A 643 -14.79 12.06 -27.38
N TRP A 644 -16.02 12.07 -26.87
CA TRP A 644 -16.85 10.86 -26.74
C TRP A 644 -17.17 10.20 -28.09
N GLU A 645 -17.28 11.00 -29.15
CA GLU A 645 -17.47 10.53 -30.52
C GLU A 645 -16.14 10.18 -31.18
N ASP A 646 -15.19 11.11 -31.20
CA ASP A 646 -13.94 11.01 -31.97
C ASP A 646 -13.02 9.91 -31.44
N LEU A 647 -12.97 9.72 -30.11
CA LEU A 647 -12.04 8.81 -29.45
C LEU A 647 -12.63 7.43 -29.12
N ALA A 648 -13.92 7.20 -29.39
CA ALA A 648 -14.53 5.90 -29.22
C ALA A 648 -13.84 4.83 -30.11
N VAL A 649 -13.64 3.64 -29.54
CA VAL A 649 -13.05 2.51 -30.27
C VAL A 649 -14.11 1.44 -30.49
N TYR A 650 -14.28 1.03 -31.73
CA TYR A 650 -15.24 -0.01 -32.11
C TYR A 650 -14.49 -1.32 -32.34
N LYS A 651 -14.70 -2.29 -31.45
CA LYS A 651 -14.15 -3.66 -31.60
C LYS A 651 -15.30 -4.64 -31.75
N SER A 652 -15.45 -5.19 -32.96
CA SER A 652 -16.57 -6.07 -33.32
C SER A 652 -17.92 -5.39 -33.02
N ASP A 653 -18.69 -5.90 -32.06
CA ASP A 653 -20.01 -5.37 -31.66
C ASP A 653 -19.98 -4.52 -30.37
N ILE A 654 -18.78 -4.22 -29.84
CA ILE A 654 -18.63 -3.46 -28.58
C ILE A 654 -18.07 -2.07 -28.90
N LYS A 655 -18.82 -1.03 -28.53
CA LYS A 655 -18.30 0.35 -28.45
C LYS A 655 -17.57 0.51 -27.11
N LEU A 656 -16.27 0.72 -27.16
CA LEU A 656 -15.47 1.12 -26.01
C LEU A 656 -15.53 2.66 -25.91
N ALA A 657 -16.10 3.14 -24.81
CA ALA A 657 -16.10 4.56 -24.49
C ALA A 657 -14.64 5.05 -24.28
N PRO A 658 -14.33 6.29 -24.67
CA PRO A 658 -13.02 6.86 -24.38
C PRO A 658 -12.89 7.17 -22.89
N ASP A 659 -11.65 7.26 -22.44
CA ASP A 659 -11.35 7.72 -21.10
C ASP A 659 -11.19 9.24 -21.11
N ILE A 660 -11.81 9.90 -20.14
CA ILE A 660 -11.87 11.36 -20.06
C ILE A 660 -11.22 11.82 -18.74
N TYR A 661 -10.41 12.87 -18.82
CA TYR A 661 -9.76 13.51 -17.69
C TYR A 661 -9.97 15.02 -17.74
N LEU A 662 -10.27 15.63 -16.60
CA LEU A 662 -10.45 17.08 -16.47
C LEU A 662 -9.37 17.65 -15.54
N CYS A 663 -8.53 18.53 -16.09
CA CYS A 663 -7.57 19.30 -15.32
C CYS A 663 -8.18 20.67 -15.00
N ILE A 664 -8.58 20.90 -13.74
CA ILE A 664 -9.29 22.09 -13.28
C ILE A 664 -8.64 22.57 -11.98
N GLY A 665 -8.25 23.84 -11.89
CA GLY A 665 -7.35 24.28 -10.83
C GLY A 665 -6.06 23.43 -10.78
N ALA A 666 -5.62 23.02 -9.58
CA ALA A 666 -4.44 22.17 -9.37
C ALA A 666 -4.75 20.65 -9.40
N LYS A 667 -5.99 20.25 -9.70
CA LYS A 667 -6.44 18.86 -9.64
C LYS A 667 -6.67 18.27 -11.03
N VAL A 668 -6.48 16.95 -11.12
CA VAL A 668 -6.90 16.13 -12.27
C VAL A 668 -8.00 15.18 -11.82
N VAL A 669 -9.19 15.33 -12.41
CA VAL A 669 -10.33 14.45 -12.17
C VAL A 669 -10.35 13.38 -13.25
N ASP A 670 -10.36 12.12 -12.82
CA ASP A 670 -10.29 10.93 -13.66
C ASP A 670 -11.71 10.35 -13.80
N TYR A 671 -12.24 10.34 -15.02
CA TYR A 671 -13.56 9.77 -15.35
C TYR A 671 -13.45 8.48 -16.18
N THR A 672 -12.33 7.77 -16.08
CA THR A 672 -12.14 6.46 -16.73
C THR A 672 -13.22 5.47 -16.32
N GLY A 673 -13.60 4.60 -17.25
CA GLY A 673 -14.60 3.55 -17.00
C GLY A 673 -16.06 4.00 -17.02
N MET A 674 -16.36 5.29 -17.24
CA MET A 674 -17.72 5.73 -17.52
C MET A 674 -18.20 5.15 -18.85
N LEU A 675 -19.36 4.50 -18.84
CA LEU A 675 -19.91 3.81 -20.01
C LEU A 675 -20.96 4.63 -20.75
N ASP A 676 -21.49 5.67 -20.10
CA ASP A 676 -22.59 6.51 -20.59
C ASP A 676 -22.24 7.99 -20.49
N LEU A 677 -22.53 8.74 -21.56
CA LEU A 677 -22.20 10.16 -21.68
C LEU A 677 -23.06 11.03 -20.75
N ALA A 678 -24.33 10.67 -20.54
CA ALA A 678 -25.19 11.43 -19.64
C ALA A 678 -24.74 11.28 -18.19
N GLN A 679 -24.35 10.06 -17.81
CA GLN A 679 -23.75 9.80 -16.51
C GLN A 679 -22.42 10.56 -16.33
N LEU A 680 -21.53 10.52 -17.32
CA LEU A 680 -20.27 11.27 -17.30
C LEU A 680 -20.52 12.76 -17.04
N ASN A 681 -21.40 13.37 -17.83
CA ASN A 681 -21.75 14.78 -17.70
C ASN A 681 -22.33 15.10 -16.32
N MET A 682 -23.17 14.24 -15.75
CA MET A 682 -23.74 14.43 -14.41
C MET A 682 -22.65 14.47 -13.33
N VAL A 683 -21.67 13.56 -13.38
CA VAL A 683 -20.57 13.55 -12.39
C VAL A 683 -19.66 14.75 -12.61
N MET A 684 -19.36 15.11 -13.86
CA MET A 684 -18.58 16.30 -14.19
C MET A 684 -19.23 17.58 -13.66
N ASP A 685 -20.54 17.73 -13.81
CA ASP A 685 -21.27 18.91 -13.34
C ASP A 685 -21.11 19.13 -11.83
N THR A 686 -21.06 18.06 -11.02
CA THR A 686 -20.84 18.19 -9.56
C THR A 686 -19.50 18.84 -9.22
N GLU A 687 -18.51 18.67 -10.09
CA GLU A 687 -17.20 19.29 -9.95
C GLU A 687 -17.22 20.73 -10.50
N LEU A 688 -17.78 20.91 -11.69
CA LEU A 688 -17.82 22.20 -12.38
C LEU A 688 -18.63 23.26 -11.62
N MET A 689 -19.67 22.87 -10.88
CA MET A 689 -20.48 23.76 -10.06
C MET A 689 -19.69 24.49 -8.96
N GLN A 690 -18.52 23.96 -8.56
CA GLN A 690 -17.64 24.58 -7.57
C GLN A 690 -16.75 25.68 -8.16
N HIS A 691 -16.79 25.89 -9.49
CA HIS A 691 -15.86 26.73 -10.21
C HIS A 691 -16.56 27.84 -11.01
N GLY A 692 -15.82 28.91 -11.29
CA GLY A 692 -16.33 30.01 -12.11
C GLY A 692 -16.45 29.60 -13.57
N GLY A 693 -17.57 29.91 -14.24
CA GLY A 693 -17.81 29.46 -15.62
C GLY A 693 -16.77 29.90 -16.68
N ARG A 694 -15.94 30.92 -16.38
CA ARG A 694 -14.84 31.41 -17.24
C ARG A 694 -13.47 30.86 -16.86
N GLU A 695 -13.38 30.07 -15.80
CA GLU A 695 -12.13 29.43 -15.38
C GLU A 695 -11.64 28.51 -16.50
N GLU A 696 -10.36 28.62 -16.82
CA GLU A 696 -9.71 27.81 -17.85
C GLU A 696 -9.43 26.40 -17.32
N VAL A 697 -9.74 25.41 -18.13
CA VAL A 697 -9.57 23.99 -17.82
C VAL A 697 -8.97 23.26 -19.02
N ILE A 698 -8.31 22.15 -18.77
CA ILE A 698 -7.80 21.27 -19.83
C ILE A 698 -8.60 19.97 -19.80
N LEU A 699 -9.21 19.61 -20.92
CA LEU A 699 -9.77 18.28 -21.11
C LEU A 699 -8.77 17.42 -21.85
N MET A 700 -8.61 16.18 -21.38
CA MET A 700 -7.82 15.17 -22.05
C MET A 700 -8.70 13.95 -22.30
N GLY A 701 -8.71 13.48 -23.55
CA GLY A 701 -9.40 12.28 -23.97
C GLY A 701 -8.40 11.25 -24.45
N ALA A 702 -8.66 9.97 -24.15
CA ALA A 702 -7.81 8.87 -24.59
C ALA A 702 -8.62 7.71 -25.16
N ARG A 703 -8.10 7.08 -26.22
CA ARG A 703 -8.70 5.87 -26.77
C ARG A 703 -8.51 4.72 -25.79
N ASN A 704 -9.62 4.07 -25.43
CA ASN A 704 -9.57 2.87 -24.62
C ASN A 704 -9.41 1.64 -25.51
N ASN A 705 -8.23 1.01 -25.41
CA ASN A 705 -7.87 -0.18 -26.19
C ASN A 705 -7.92 -1.48 -25.37
N ILE A 706 -8.27 -1.42 -24.08
CA ILE A 706 -8.18 -2.53 -23.11
C ILE A 706 -9.55 -3.10 -22.73
#